data_AF-A0A3A5VIW5-F1
#
_entry.id   AF-A0A3A5VIW5-F1
#
_cell.length_a   1.000
_cell.length_b   1.000
_cell.length_c   1.000
_cell.angle_alpha   90.00
_cell.angle_beta   90.00
_cell.angle_gamma   90.00
#
_symmetry.space_group_name_H-M   'P 1'
#
loop_
_entity.id
_entity.type
_entity.pdbx_description
1 polymer ?
#
loop_
_entity_poly.entity_id
_entity_poly.type
_entity_poly.pdbx_seq_one_letter_code
_entity_poly.pdbx_strand_id
1 'polypeptide(L)'
;MSRNSTTMIPKRIASIRFGLMDPTEIRRMSSVEVKTADTYKDDGHAFRQGLMDPHMGVIEPGLLCPTDNCKYDESPGHFGHIQLELPVIHIGFVNLIKTALKATCNSCSKILLHDAEGTHPSNPELSEQDFYRARVRDLITKHGVGSTEFAKIIKEIEKKTSEAKRTICMHCKSQQGKIVLDKPTTFKENIAAQGGGKPTERKLNARDIREWLQGIPQEHLIFLGMHKENRPEWIILKVLPVPPITVRPSITLDSGDRSEDDLTHKLVDVLRINQRLRENRDAGAPQLIVEDLWELLQYHVTTYFDNQTSGIPPARHRSGRTLKTLTQRLKGKEGRFRSNLSGKRVNFCARSVISPDPYLGVNEVGVPTKIAKELTVPIRVTTRNREQMRQMILRGPDVHPGVNYVIRGDKRRVRINERSRLINAGFRCHNPECMEETTTRFDLHQVLPAPNFLPGLVVKKFVSREEAVAGGEELVTYAIDEAATLANLRGEDVDGQPLPEDDPRAVLHHRWKFELANPDTPYPENLEVSCPHCGSPDNEWGERTRVEDRLSTVDMNGNPKPGLLVERHLIDGDVAIFNRQPSLHRMSMMVHEVRVMEGHTFRFNLAVCTPYNADFDGDEMNLHVIQGEEARAEAKILMRVQEHILTPRYGGAVIGGIHDHISGAYLLSRPDTKISKRHGLEMLGNIGYTGELPKVNDGPNGEYFNGEDLISVIIPENIHLRFRSRSNDDVVVKNGKVSGTLDKRAIGAEDGRLLDAIVQTNGPTEGARFLDEFTRLSIGACTSLGFTTGIDDEDLSSHALSEIERHNQEARDEVQAELDKFGKDGRGYEARPGRTPKETLEENIMVILDLGKQAAGNVAKDELNESGNTNAAVGMAISGARGSMDNLTMMAGSIGQAKVRGARLERGYHQRVLPHFKRGGLGAPEKGFISSSFKRGLEPTEFFMLSVSGRESLVDTAVRTSKSGYMQRRLINAMDDLKVFDDDNLSVRNTANRIIQFSYGEDGIDPSRGVHGKPFNIDVVVDEALGTDGPTKTKDQVYRDSEDKNFDLGFGEGDSEAAAGGDL
;
A
#
# COMPACT_ATOMS: atom_id res chain seq x y z
N MET A 1 0.66 -40.22 -18.70
CA MET A 1 0.09 -40.24 -17.34
C MET A 1 -0.68 -38.94 -17.12
N SER A 2 -2.01 -38.97 -17.25
CA SER A 2 -2.87 -37.85 -16.86
C SER A 2 -2.80 -37.71 -15.33
N ARG A 3 -2.16 -36.64 -14.84
CA ARG A 3 -2.14 -36.35 -13.40
C ARG A 3 -3.56 -35.96 -13.00
N ASN A 4 -4.31 -36.90 -12.41
CA ASN A 4 -5.49 -36.62 -11.60
C ASN A 4 -5.11 -35.58 -10.54
N SER A 5 -5.50 -34.32 -10.76
CA SER A 5 -5.17 -33.16 -9.93
C SER A 5 -6.02 -33.04 -8.66
N THR A 6 -6.80 -34.08 -8.34
CA THR A 6 -7.86 -34.04 -7.33
C THR A 6 -7.40 -34.25 -5.89
N THR A 7 -6.13 -34.59 -5.61
CA THR A 7 -5.67 -34.85 -4.23
C THR A 7 -4.23 -34.41 -3.92
N MET A 8 -3.73 -33.31 -4.50
CA MET A 8 -2.60 -32.61 -3.86
C MET A 8 -3.13 -31.60 -2.86
N ILE A 9 -3.16 -31.97 -1.57
CA ILE A 9 -3.26 -30.98 -0.49
C ILE A 9 -2.16 -29.95 -0.74
N PRO A 10 -2.47 -28.65 -0.90
CA PRO A 10 -1.48 -27.64 -1.21
C PRO A 10 -0.48 -27.55 -0.06
N LYS A 11 0.73 -28.06 -0.26
CA LYS A 11 1.82 -27.96 0.72
C LYS A 11 2.37 -26.55 0.69
N ARG A 12 2.44 -25.90 1.86
CA ARG A 12 3.10 -24.59 2.02
C ARG A 12 4.62 -24.77 2.06
N ILE A 13 5.36 -23.80 1.53
CA ILE A 13 6.83 -23.81 1.55
C ILE A 13 7.29 -23.42 2.96
N ALA A 14 7.94 -24.35 3.68
CA ALA A 14 8.44 -24.11 5.03
C ALA A 14 9.78 -23.34 5.05
N SER A 15 10.67 -23.64 4.10
CA SER A 15 11.97 -22.96 3.99
C SER A 15 12.52 -23.05 2.57
N ILE A 16 13.42 -22.13 2.21
CA ILE A 16 14.14 -22.12 0.94
C ILE A 16 15.64 -22.22 1.26
N ARG A 17 16.30 -23.27 0.74
CA ARG A 17 17.74 -23.47 0.90
C ARG A 17 18.45 -23.04 -0.38
N PHE A 18 19.24 -21.97 -0.30
CA PHE A 18 20.05 -21.50 -1.42
C PHE A 18 21.37 -22.27 -1.49
N GLY A 19 21.78 -22.65 -2.70
CA GLY A 19 23.01 -23.40 -2.95
C GLY A 19 23.59 -23.11 -4.33
N LEU A 20 24.79 -23.61 -4.57
CA LEU A 20 25.41 -23.61 -5.90
C LEU A 20 24.91 -24.83 -6.67
N MET A 21 24.61 -24.67 -7.96
CA MET A 21 24.12 -25.77 -8.80
C MET A 21 25.29 -26.67 -9.24
N ASP A 22 25.17 -27.97 -8.98
CA ASP A 22 26.12 -28.97 -9.50
C ASP A 22 25.95 -29.09 -11.03
N PRO A 23 27.03 -29.08 -11.82
CA PRO A 23 26.98 -29.46 -13.24
C PRO A 23 26.22 -30.76 -13.56
N THR A 24 26.25 -31.77 -12.68
CA THR A 24 25.48 -33.00 -12.89
C THR A 24 23.97 -32.77 -12.71
N GLU A 25 23.60 -31.94 -11.74
CA GLU A 25 22.22 -31.54 -11.48
C GLU A 25 21.66 -30.70 -12.62
N ILE A 26 22.45 -29.76 -13.16
CA ILE A 26 22.06 -28.95 -14.33
C ILE A 26 21.72 -29.84 -15.53
N ARG A 27 22.55 -30.88 -15.80
CA ARG A 27 22.28 -31.83 -16.89
C ARG A 27 21.02 -32.65 -16.64
N ARG A 28 20.79 -33.10 -15.40
CA ARG A 28 19.60 -33.88 -15.04
C ARG A 28 18.31 -33.05 -15.09
N MET A 29 18.40 -31.77 -14.73
CA MET A 29 17.28 -30.82 -14.80
C MET A 29 16.94 -30.43 -16.24
N SER A 30 17.94 -30.45 -17.12
CA SER A 30 17.77 -30.03 -18.51
C SER A 30 16.96 -31.04 -19.33
N SER A 31 15.97 -30.52 -20.05
CA SER A 31 15.20 -31.25 -21.06
C SER A 31 15.97 -31.45 -22.37
N VAL A 32 16.76 -30.46 -22.80
CA VAL A 32 17.48 -30.45 -24.09
C VAL A 32 18.90 -29.91 -23.95
N GLU A 33 19.85 -30.58 -24.58
CA GLU A 33 21.18 -30.05 -24.84
C GLU A 33 21.12 -29.12 -26.07
N VAL A 34 21.35 -27.82 -25.87
CA VAL A 34 21.29 -26.82 -26.93
C VAL A 34 22.62 -26.77 -27.67
N LYS A 35 22.58 -27.09 -28.97
CA LYS A 35 23.75 -27.16 -29.83
C LYS A 35 23.76 -26.10 -30.91
N THR A 36 22.61 -25.69 -31.46
CA THR A 36 22.54 -24.74 -32.57
C THR A 36 22.26 -23.32 -32.09
N ALA A 37 22.99 -22.35 -32.66
CA ALA A 37 22.82 -20.94 -32.33
C ALA A 37 21.64 -20.29 -33.05
N ASP A 38 21.19 -20.86 -34.17
CA ASP A 38 20.04 -20.34 -34.93
C ASP A 38 18.72 -20.71 -34.26
N THR A 39 17.77 -19.76 -34.28
CA THR A 39 16.50 -19.87 -33.53
C THR A 39 15.40 -20.55 -34.33
N TYR A 40 15.07 -20.01 -35.51
CA TYR A 40 14.01 -20.50 -36.40
C TYR A 40 14.56 -20.83 -37.78
N LYS A 41 13.95 -21.81 -38.43
CA LYS A 41 14.14 -22.14 -39.84
C LYS A 41 13.38 -21.14 -40.73
N ASP A 42 13.71 -21.13 -42.01
CA ASP A 42 13.00 -20.33 -43.02
C ASP A 42 11.50 -20.70 -43.11
N ASP A 43 11.15 -21.95 -42.76
CA ASP A 43 9.76 -22.44 -42.68
C ASP A 43 8.99 -22.00 -41.40
N GLY A 44 9.56 -21.10 -40.60
CA GLY A 44 8.97 -20.57 -39.36
C GLY A 44 9.00 -21.53 -38.15
N HIS A 45 9.45 -22.78 -38.33
CA HIS A 45 9.58 -23.76 -37.25
C HIS A 45 10.91 -23.60 -36.51
N ALA A 46 10.89 -23.78 -35.19
CA ALA A 46 12.11 -23.74 -34.37
C ALA A 46 13.07 -24.90 -34.72
N PHE A 47 14.38 -24.63 -34.61
CA PHE A 47 15.39 -25.69 -34.73
C PHE A 47 15.30 -26.68 -33.55
N ARG A 48 15.34 -27.98 -33.86
CA ARG A 48 15.55 -29.03 -32.84
C ARG A 48 16.96 -28.89 -32.27
N GLN A 49 17.09 -29.03 -30.95
CA GLN A 49 18.34 -28.73 -30.21
C GLN A 49 18.81 -27.28 -30.37
N GLY A 50 17.91 -26.36 -30.74
CA GLY A 50 18.16 -24.93 -30.80
C GLY A 50 17.66 -24.19 -29.57
N LEU A 51 17.92 -22.89 -29.54
CA LEU A 51 17.48 -22.04 -28.43
C LEU A 51 15.94 -21.90 -28.34
N MET A 52 15.17 -22.20 -29.38
CA MET A 52 13.70 -22.13 -29.33
C MET A 52 13.03 -23.51 -29.37
N ASP A 53 13.74 -24.57 -28.95
CA ASP A 53 13.21 -25.93 -28.96
C ASP A 53 11.94 -26.05 -28.05
N PRO A 54 10.79 -26.53 -28.58
CA PRO A 54 9.54 -26.68 -27.84
C PRO A 54 9.63 -27.55 -26.58
N HIS A 55 10.63 -28.42 -26.47
CA HIS A 55 10.86 -29.21 -25.24
C HIS A 55 11.21 -28.33 -24.03
N MET A 56 11.72 -27.11 -24.25
CA MET A 56 11.97 -26.12 -23.19
C MET A 56 10.71 -25.31 -22.80
N GLY A 57 9.56 -25.62 -23.41
CA GLY A 57 8.28 -24.95 -23.19
C GLY A 57 7.71 -24.35 -24.46
N VAL A 58 6.43 -23.97 -24.42
CA VAL A 58 5.71 -23.35 -25.54
C VAL A 58 5.14 -22.00 -25.12
N ILE A 59 5.17 -21.04 -26.03
CA ILE A 59 4.63 -19.68 -25.83
C ILE A 59 3.48 -19.34 -26.79
N GLU A 60 3.34 -20.11 -27.88
CA GLU A 60 2.32 -19.85 -28.90
C GLU A 60 1.00 -20.56 -28.54
N PRO A 61 -0.14 -19.87 -28.65
CA PRO A 61 -1.45 -20.50 -28.50
C PRO A 61 -1.64 -21.61 -29.54
N GLY A 62 -2.00 -22.82 -29.08
CA GLY A 62 -2.29 -23.97 -29.94
C GLY A 62 -1.19 -25.02 -30.01
N LEU A 63 0.04 -24.69 -29.60
CA LEU A 63 1.10 -25.68 -29.42
C LEU A 63 1.01 -26.34 -28.04
N LEU A 64 1.28 -27.64 -28.01
CA LEU A 64 1.45 -28.42 -26.79
C LEU A 64 2.95 -28.66 -26.58
N CYS A 65 3.42 -28.50 -25.34
CA CYS A 65 4.82 -28.78 -25.05
C CYS A 65 5.06 -30.30 -25.06
N PRO A 66 6.06 -30.80 -25.80
CA PRO A 66 6.37 -32.23 -25.85
C PRO A 66 6.77 -32.84 -24.49
N THR A 67 7.29 -32.02 -23.57
CA THR A 67 7.84 -32.47 -22.28
C THR A 67 6.77 -32.68 -21.20
N ASP A 68 5.80 -31.77 -21.10
CA ASP A 68 4.74 -31.82 -20.07
C ASP A 68 3.33 -32.05 -20.63
N ASN A 69 3.15 -31.97 -21.95
CA ASN A 69 1.87 -32.03 -22.65
C ASN A 69 0.84 -30.99 -22.17
N CYS A 70 1.32 -29.89 -21.59
CA CYS A 70 0.51 -28.74 -21.19
C CYS A 70 0.40 -27.73 -22.33
N LYS A 71 -0.65 -26.89 -22.24
CA LYS A 71 -0.78 -25.68 -23.05
C LYS A 71 0.17 -24.58 -22.57
N TYR A 72 0.31 -23.50 -23.34
CA TYR A 72 1.25 -22.42 -23.04
C TYR A 72 0.96 -21.68 -21.72
N ASP A 73 -0.28 -21.64 -21.25
CA ASP A 73 -0.70 -20.99 -20.00
C ASP A 73 -0.43 -21.85 -18.76
N GLU A 74 -0.49 -23.17 -18.92
CA GLU A 74 -0.28 -24.15 -17.85
C GLU A 74 1.16 -24.70 -17.80
N SER A 75 1.94 -24.55 -18.88
CA SER A 75 3.31 -25.05 -18.94
C SER A 75 4.25 -24.19 -18.09
N PRO A 76 4.95 -24.76 -17.08
CA PRO A 76 5.91 -24.02 -16.27
C PRO A 76 7.18 -23.64 -17.05
N GLY A 77 7.41 -24.25 -18.22
CA GLY A 77 8.68 -24.18 -18.95
C GLY A 77 9.76 -25.09 -18.36
N HIS A 78 10.67 -25.54 -19.22
CA HIS A 78 11.72 -26.51 -18.86
C HIS A 78 13.10 -25.95 -19.20
N PHE A 79 14.08 -26.20 -18.34
CA PHE A 79 15.46 -25.75 -18.58
C PHE A 79 16.10 -26.53 -19.73
N GLY A 80 17.00 -25.86 -20.44
CA GLY A 80 18.00 -26.48 -21.31
C GLY A 80 19.39 -26.37 -20.70
N HIS A 81 20.41 -26.91 -21.37
CA HIS A 81 21.79 -26.65 -21.01
C HIS A 81 22.71 -26.54 -22.23
N ILE A 82 23.80 -25.80 -22.06
CA ILE A 82 24.91 -25.69 -23.02
C ILE A 82 26.14 -26.32 -22.38
N GLN A 83 26.75 -27.27 -23.09
CA GLN A 83 28.04 -27.84 -22.70
C GLN A 83 29.15 -26.88 -23.14
N LEU A 84 29.85 -26.27 -22.17
CA LEU A 84 30.98 -25.40 -22.45
C LEU A 84 32.21 -26.25 -22.77
N GLU A 85 32.94 -25.89 -23.82
CA GLU A 85 34.16 -26.60 -24.23
C GLU A 85 35.34 -26.38 -23.28
N LEU A 86 35.44 -25.16 -22.73
CA LEU A 86 36.42 -24.79 -21.72
C LEU A 86 35.71 -24.19 -20.49
N PRO A 87 36.28 -24.36 -19.28
CA PRO A 87 35.68 -23.84 -18.06
C PRO A 87 35.68 -22.31 -18.03
N VAL A 88 34.59 -21.71 -17.53
CA VAL A 88 34.40 -20.25 -17.47
C VAL A 88 34.15 -19.81 -16.03
N ILE A 89 34.78 -18.70 -15.61
CA ILE A 89 34.64 -18.16 -14.26
C ILE A 89 33.32 -17.40 -14.12
N HIS A 90 32.53 -17.68 -13.09
CA HIS A 90 31.34 -16.91 -12.79
C HIS A 90 31.68 -15.57 -12.09
N ILE A 91 31.32 -14.44 -12.72
CA ILE A 91 31.65 -13.08 -12.25
C ILE A 91 31.16 -12.77 -10.82
N GLY A 92 29.97 -13.25 -10.46
CA GLY A 92 29.37 -12.99 -9.15
C GLY A 92 30.14 -13.55 -7.95
N PHE A 93 31.02 -14.54 -8.17
CA PHE A 93 31.72 -15.25 -7.10
C PHE A 93 33.25 -15.05 -7.15
N VAL A 94 33.74 -14.08 -7.92
CA VAL A 94 35.19 -13.79 -8.05
C VAL A 94 35.85 -13.49 -6.70
N ASN A 95 35.14 -12.79 -5.79
CA ASN A 95 35.66 -12.53 -4.45
C ASN A 95 35.78 -13.81 -3.61
N LEU A 96 34.85 -14.76 -3.74
CA LEU A 96 34.91 -16.03 -3.04
C LEU A 96 36.06 -16.91 -3.57
N ILE A 97 36.26 -16.95 -4.89
CA ILE A 97 37.43 -17.61 -5.50
C ILE A 97 38.73 -17.00 -4.96
N LYS A 98 38.81 -15.67 -4.89
CA LYS A 98 39.97 -14.97 -4.34
C LYS A 98 40.27 -15.38 -2.90
N THR A 99 39.25 -15.42 -2.05
CA THR A 99 39.40 -15.84 -0.65
C THR A 99 39.80 -17.33 -0.56
N ALA A 100 39.20 -18.20 -1.37
CA ALA A 100 39.53 -19.63 -1.40
C ALA A 100 40.99 -19.89 -1.85
N LEU A 101 41.43 -19.23 -2.92
CA LEU A 101 42.79 -19.36 -3.43
C LEU A 101 43.83 -18.83 -2.43
N LYS A 102 43.54 -17.73 -1.72
CA LYS A 102 44.45 -17.19 -0.70
C LYS A 102 44.53 -18.02 0.57
N ALA A 103 43.42 -18.67 0.94
CA ALA A 103 43.31 -19.36 2.21
C ALA A 103 43.79 -20.83 2.13
N THR A 104 43.82 -21.41 0.94
CA THR A 104 44.21 -22.81 0.70
C THR A 104 45.57 -22.91 0.01
N CYS A 105 46.23 -24.05 0.15
CA CYS A 105 47.52 -24.32 -0.48
C CYS A 105 47.37 -24.74 -1.95
N ASN A 106 48.24 -24.25 -2.84
CA ASN A 106 48.26 -24.60 -4.28
C ASN A 106 48.52 -26.08 -4.59
N SER A 107 49.17 -26.82 -3.69
CA SER A 107 49.62 -28.19 -3.93
C SER A 107 48.78 -29.22 -3.17
N CYS A 108 48.47 -28.97 -1.90
CA CYS A 108 47.71 -29.92 -1.07
C CYS A 108 46.24 -29.54 -0.89
N SER A 109 45.81 -28.36 -1.37
CA SER A 109 44.44 -27.82 -1.25
C SER A 109 43.86 -27.76 0.17
N LYS A 110 44.65 -28.05 1.20
CA LYS A 110 44.27 -27.86 2.61
C LYS A 110 44.35 -26.38 2.99
N ILE A 111 43.58 -26.01 4.00
CA ILE A 111 43.58 -24.65 4.57
C ILE A 111 44.95 -24.36 5.23
N LEU A 112 45.43 -23.12 5.09
CA LEU A 112 46.70 -22.67 5.68
C LEU A 112 46.56 -22.29 7.18
N LEU A 113 45.82 -23.10 7.95
CA LEU A 113 45.69 -23.02 9.41
C LEU A 113 46.40 -24.19 10.09
N HIS A 114 46.85 -24.00 11.34
CA HIS A 114 47.50 -25.09 12.10
C HIS A 114 46.49 -26.17 12.52
N ASP A 115 46.91 -27.43 12.35
CA ASP A 115 46.16 -28.63 12.75
C ASP A 115 46.76 -29.31 14.00
N ALA A 116 47.89 -28.81 14.51
CA ALA A 116 48.61 -29.42 15.63
C ALA A 116 48.05 -28.98 16.98
N GLU A 117 47.98 -29.91 17.94
CA GLU A 117 47.67 -29.64 19.35
C GLU A 117 48.68 -28.61 19.93
N GLY A 118 48.22 -27.68 20.77
CA GLY A 118 49.04 -26.58 21.31
C GLY A 118 49.07 -25.30 20.47
N THR A 119 48.42 -25.28 19.30
CA THR A 119 48.39 -24.09 18.42
C THR A 119 47.14 -23.22 18.58
N HIS A 120 46.19 -23.62 19.42
CA HIS A 120 44.98 -22.85 19.70
C HIS A 120 45.29 -21.61 20.57
N PRO A 121 44.74 -20.42 20.24
CA PRO A 121 45.08 -19.17 20.94
C PRO A 121 44.81 -19.15 22.45
N SER A 122 43.89 -19.98 22.93
CA SER A 122 43.37 -19.95 24.32
C SER A 122 43.38 -21.29 25.07
N ASN A 123 43.62 -22.43 24.41
CA ASN A 123 43.49 -23.76 25.01
C ASN A 123 44.59 -24.67 24.44
N PRO A 124 45.59 -25.10 25.23
CA PRO A 124 46.70 -25.91 24.75
C PRO A 124 46.31 -27.28 24.16
N GLU A 125 45.13 -27.83 24.50
CA GLU A 125 44.71 -29.17 24.05
C GLU A 125 44.07 -29.19 22.65
N LEU A 126 43.78 -28.02 22.07
CA LEU A 126 43.04 -27.89 20.81
C LEU A 126 43.91 -27.30 19.68
N SER A 127 43.44 -27.47 18.44
CA SER A 127 44.10 -26.90 17.25
C SER A 127 43.60 -25.48 16.93
N GLU A 128 44.40 -24.71 16.18
CA GLU A 128 43.96 -23.42 15.63
C GLU A 128 42.71 -23.55 14.74
N GLN A 129 42.56 -24.68 14.04
CA GLN A 129 41.38 -24.99 13.26
C GLN A 129 40.13 -25.15 14.11
N ASP A 130 40.23 -25.78 15.29
CA ASP A 130 39.09 -25.95 16.20
C ASP A 130 38.61 -24.64 16.78
N PHE A 131 39.53 -23.71 17.09
CA PHE A 131 39.21 -22.36 17.52
C PHE A 131 38.30 -21.64 16.52
N TYR A 132 38.75 -21.54 15.26
CA TYR A 132 38.01 -20.85 14.21
C TYR A 132 36.71 -21.58 13.86
N ARG A 133 36.70 -22.92 13.88
CA ARG A 133 35.52 -23.73 13.60
C ARG A 133 34.42 -23.51 14.66
N ALA A 134 34.78 -23.50 15.94
CA ALA A 134 33.84 -23.22 17.03
C ALA A 134 33.28 -21.78 16.95
N ARG A 135 34.17 -20.80 16.72
CA ARG A 135 33.78 -19.38 16.64
C ARG A 135 32.90 -19.09 15.43
N VAL A 136 33.18 -19.69 14.27
CA VAL A 136 32.31 -19.57 13.08
C VAL A 136 30.94 -20.19 13.33
N ARG A 137 30.85 -21.36 13.98
CA ARG A 137 29.55 -21.98 14.34
C ARG A 137 28.76 -21.15 15.35
N ASP A 138 29.43 -20.60 16.36
CA ASP A 138 28.81 -19.73 17.35
C ASP A 138 28.25 -18.46 16.70
N LEU A 139 29.01 -17.82 15.81
CA LEU A 139 28.57 -16.64 15.05
C LEU A 139 27.42 -16.96 14.09
N ILE A 140 27.42 -18.14 13.44
CA ILE A 140 26.29 -18.57 12.60
C ILE A 140 25.02 -18.70 13.46
N THR A 141 25.14 -19.24 14.68
CA THR A 141 23.99 -19.44 15.58
C THR A 141 23.48 -18.11 16.16
N LYS A 142 24.39 -17.25 16.63
CA LYS A 142 24.05 -15.97 17.28
C LYS A 142 23.65 -14.89 16.29
N HIS A 143 24.46 -14.67 15.24
CA HIS A 143 24.32 -13.54 14.32
C HIS A 143 23.81 -13.92 12.93
N GLY A 144 23.94 -15.20 12.52
CA GLY A 144 23.54 -15.67 11.19
C GLY A 144 24.58 -15.39 10.10
N VAL A 145 24.48 -16.13 9.00
CA VAL A 145 25.46 -16.16 7.89
C VAL A 145 25.53 -14.83 7.11
N GLY A 146 24.47 -14.00 7.17
CA GLY A 146 24.42 -12.69 6.51
C GLY A 146 24.94 -11.52 7.36
N SER A 147 25.38 -11.77 8.59
CA SER A 147 25.80 -10.71 9.51
C SER A 147 27.16 -10.10 9.14
N THR A 148 27.38 -8.85 9.53
CA THR A 148 28.68 -8.17 9.40
C THR A 148 29.76 -8.90 10.17
N GLU A 149 29.43 -9.48 11.33
CA GLU A 149 30.35 -10.24 12.16
C GLU A 149 30.80 -11.54 11.49
N PHE A 150 29.90 -12.22 10.77
CA PHE A 150 30.28 -13.38 9.94
C PHE A 150 31.24 -12.99 8.81
N ALA A 151 30.98 -11.88 8.11
CA ALA A 151 31.89 -11.40 7.07
C ALA A 151 33.27 -10.96 7.63
N LYS A 152 33.31 -10.40 8.84
CA LYS A 152 34.55 -10.01 9.52
C LYS A 152 35.40 -11.23 9.88
N ILE A 153 34.82 -12.29 10.45
CA ILE A 153 35.60 -13.49 10.83
C ILE A 153 36.19 -14.20 9.61
N ILE A 154 35.47 -14.29 8.50
CA ILE A 154 36.00 -14.89 7.26
C ILE A 154 37.15 -14.05 6.70
N LYS A 155 37.05 -12.72 6.75
CA LYS A 155 38.16 -11.83 6.38
C LYS A 155 39.34 -11.92 7.34
N GLU A 156 39.10 -12.15 8.63
CA GLU A 156 40.15 -12.39 9.62
C GLU A 156 40.93 -13.67 9.28
N ILE A 157 40.21 -14.75 8.95
CA ILE A 157 40.80 -16.02 8.48
C ILE A 157 41.60 -15.79 7.19
N GLU A 158 41.03 -15.09 6.19
CA GLU A 158 41.74 -14.74 4.95
C GLU A 158 43.05 -13.99 5.28
N LYS A 159 42.99 -12.98 6.14
CA LYS A 159 44.16 -12.18 6.51
C LYS A 159 45.24 -13.04 7.16
N LYS A 160 44.88 -13.86 8.15
CA LYS A 160 45.80 -14.78 8.85
C LYS A 160 46.47 -15.78 7.91
N THR A 161 45.70 -16.38 7.01
CA THR A 161 46.24 -17.34 6.02
C THR A 161 47.17 -16.68 5.00
N SER A 162 46.99 -15.38 4.74
CA SER A 162 47.80 -14.59 3.81
C SER A 162 49.04 -13.90 4.42
N GLU A 163 49.33 -14.14 5.71
CA GLU A 163 50.47 -13.52 6.38
C GLU A 163 51.82 -14.03 5.84
N ALA A 164 52.87 -13.21 5.93
CA ALA A 164 54.22 -13.55 5.49
C ALA A 164 54.84 -14.76 6.24
N LYS A 165 54.26 -15.16 7.38
CA LYS A 165 54.65 -16.39 8.10
C LYS A 165 54.10 -17.66 7.45
N ARG A 166 53.13 -17.55 6.54
CA ARG A 166 52.42 -18.66 5.88
C ARG A 166 52.86 -18.90 4.43
N THR A 167 53.97 -18.28 4.01
CA THR A 167 54.55 -18.42 2.67
C THR A 167 55.01 -19.85 2.34
N ILE A 168 55.19 -20.69 3.35
CA ILE A 168 55.47 -22.12 3.21
C ILE A 168 54.29 -22.89 3.80
N CYS A 169 53.69 -23.78 3.02
CA CYS A 169 52.58 -24.59 3.48
C CYS A 169 53.03 -25.52 4.62
N MET A 170 52.30 -25.53 5.74
CA MET A 170 52.68 -26.32 6.91
C MET A 170 52.35 -27.81 6.78
N HIS A 171 51.48 -28.16 5.83
CA HIS A 171 51.06 -29.54 5.56
C HIS A 171 51.97 -30.24 4.55
N CYS A 172 52.31 -29.56 3.44
CA CYS A 172 53.08 -30.16 2.34
C CYS A 172 54.40 -29.45 2.02
N LYS A 173 54.78 -28.41 2.79
CA LYS A 173 56.04 -27.66 2.67
C LYS A 173 56.27 -26.95 1.34
N SER A 174 55.24 -26.83 0.48
CA SER A 174 55.35 -26.10 -0.78
C SER A 174 55.33 -24.58 -0.57
N GLN A 175 56.11 -23.86 -1.37
CA GLN A 175 56.15 -22.40 -1.36
C GLN A 175 54.88 -21.85 -2.02
N GLN A 176 54.22 -20.92 -1.33
CA GLN A 176 53.00 -20.26 -1.79
C GLN A 176 53.32 -18.90 -2.41
N GLY A 177 52.75 -18.64 -3.58
CA GLY A 177 52.83 -17.33 -4.23
C GLY A 177 51.80 -16.35 -3.66
N LYS A 178 52.07 -15.05 -3.80
CA LYS A 178 51.09 -14.00 -3.46
C LYS A 178 50.08 -13.89 -4.58
N ILE A 179 48.81 -14.14 -4.27
CA ILE A 179 47.72 -14.11 -5.25
C ILE A 179 47.18 -12.68 -5.41
N VAL A 180 47.20 -12.19 -6.65
CA VAL A 180 46.70 -10.88 -7.06
C VAL A 180 45.53 -11.07 -8.01
N LEU A 181 44.44 -10.34 -7.76
CA LEU A 181 43.28 -10.27 -8.65
C LEU A 181 43.42 -9.02 -9.52
N ASP A 182 43.58 -9.24 -10.82
CA ASP A 182 43.48 -8.19 -11.84
C ASP A 182 42.02 -8.14 -12.30
N LYS A 183 41.32 -7.07 -11.92
CA LYS A 183 39.86 -6.98 -12.14
C LYS A 183 39.60 -6.90 -13.66
N PRO A 184 38.60 -7.64 -14.19
CA PRO A 184 37.45 -8.21 -13.48
C PRO A 184 37.52 -9.71 -13.14
N THR A 185 38.27 -10.53 -13.89
CA THR A 185 38.24 -12.02 -13.75
C THR A 185 39.61 -12.70 -13.80
N THR A 186 40.71 -11.94 -13.91
CA THR A 186 42.04 -12.50 -14.15
C THR A 186 42.82 -12.66 -12.84
N PHE A 187 43.30 -13.88 -12.57
CA PHE A 187 44.09 -14.17 -11.37
C PHE A 187 45.56 -14.38 -11.74
N LYS A 188 46.46 -13.79 -10.94
CA LYS A 188 47.92 -13.93 -11.08
C LYS A 188 48.53 -14.40 -9.76
N GLU A 189 49.42 -15.36 -9.83
CA GLU A 189 50.22 -15.85 -8.71
C GLU A 189 51.65 -15.31 -8.85
N ASN A 190 52.10 -14.49 -7.90
CA ASN A 190 53.44 -13.92 -7.89
C ASN A 190 54.32 -14.72 -6.91
N ILE A 191 55.25 -15.51 -7.45
CA ILE A 191 56.15 -16.33 -6.66
C ILE A 191 57.44 -15.53 -6.39
N ALA A 192 57.79 -15.38 -5.11
CA ALA A 192 59.02 -14.73 -4.71
C ALA A 192 60.22 -15.64 -5.05
N ALA A 193 61.17 -15.12 -5.83
CA ALA A 193 62.37 -15.86 -6.23
C ALA A 193 63.27 -16.15 -5.01
N GLN A 194 63.79 -17.38 -4.92
CA GLN A 194 64.88 -17.69 -4.01
C GLN A 194 66.19 -17.12 -4.57
N GLY A 195 66.94 -16.34 -3.78
CA GLY A 195 68.31 -15.93 -4.12
C GLY A 195 68.47 -14.79 -5.14
N GLY A 196 67.67 -13.72 -5.07
CA GLY A 196 67.93 -12.48 -5.84
C GLY A 196 67.49 -12.49 -7.33
N GLY A 197 66.75 -13.51 -7.78
CA GLY A 197 66.14 -13.54 -9.11
C GLY A 197 64.92 -12.63 -9.24
N LYS A 198 64.50 -12.33 -10.49
CA LYS A 198 63.25 -11.60 -10.76
C LYS A 198 62.02 -12.43 -10.31
N PRO A 199 61.02 -11.81 -9.66
CA PRO A 199 59.77 -12.50 -9.32
C PRO A 199 59.08 -13.01 -10.60
N THR A 200 58.60 -14.26 -10.56
CA THR A 200 57.87 -14.88 -11.66
C THR A 200 56.37 -14.68 -11.45
N GLU A 201 55.71 -14.00 -12.40
CA GLU A 201 54.26 -13.85 -12.42
C GLU A 201 53.63 -14.96 -13.27
N ARG A 202 52.79 -15.80 -12.66
CA ARG A 202 52.05 -16.86 -13.34
C ARG A 202 50.58 -16.48 -13.47
N LYS A 203 50.05 -16.33 -14.69
CA LYS A 203 48.61 -16.19 -14.94
C LYS A 203 47.93 -17.53 -14.66
N LEU A 204 46.89 -17.54 -13.84
CA LEU A 204 46.10 -18.73 -13.54
C LEU A 204 44.92 -18.81 -14.49
N ASN A 205 44.83 -19.89 -15.26
CA ASN A 205 43.70 -20.13 -16.14
C ASN A 205 42.51 -20.69 -15.34
N ALA A 206 41.28 -20.55 -15.88
CA ALA A 206 40.09 -21.05 -15.19
C ALA A 206 40.11 -22.57 -14.96
N ARG A 207 40.85 -23.32 -15.80
CA ARG A 207 41.09 -24.74 -15.60
C ARG A 207 41.95 -25.01 -14.36
N ASP A 208 43.09 -24.33 -14.24
CA ASP A 208 44.02 -24.50 -13.11
C ASP A 208 43.34 -24.16 -11.78
N ILE A 209 42.57 -23.07 -11.76
CA ILE A 209 41.80 -22.66 -10.57
C ILE A 209 40.79 -23.75 -10.19
N ARG A 210 40.12 -24.37 -11.17
CA ARG A 210 39.15 -25.43 -10.90
C ARG A 210 39.79 -26.67 -10.29
N GLU A 211 40.91 -27.11 -10.85
CA GLU A 211 41.63 -28.29 -10.36
C GLU A 211 42.09 -28.07 -8.91
N TRP A 212 42.58 -26.86 -8.59
CA TRP A 212 42.89 -26.46 -7.21
C TRP A 212 41.66 -26.52 -6.29
N LEU A 213 40.56 -25.85 -6.67
CA LEU A 213 39.34 -25.79 -5.85
C LEU A 213 38.72 -27.18 -5.63
N GLN A 214 38.79 -28.08 -6.61
CA GLN A 214 38.28 -29.44 -6.50
C GLN A 214 39.03 -30.26 -5.44
N GLY A 215 40.32 -29.97 -5.21
CA GLY A 215 41.14 -30.65 -4.21
C GLY A 215 40.81 -30.27 -2.76
N ILE A 216 39.97 -29.25 -2.51
CA ILE A 216 39.67 -28.78 -1.15
C ILE A 216 38.78 -29.80 -0.42
N PRO A 217 39.20 -30.30 0.76
CA PRO A 217 38.37 -31.20 1.57
C PRO A 217 37.09 -30.51 2.11
N GLN A 218 35.99 -31.26 2.17
CA GLN A 218 34.66 -30.75 2.56
C GLN A 218 34.64 -30.15 3.98
N GLU A 219 35.51 -30.66 4.87
CA GLU A 219 35.63 -30.20 6.25
C GLU A 219 36.21 -28.79 6.41
N HIS A 220 37.00 -28.33 5.43
CA HIS A 220 37.62 -27.01 5.45
C HIS A 220 36.75 -25.92 4.83
N LEU A 221 35.64 -26.29 4.18
CA LEU A 221 34.71 -25.34 3.55
C LEU A 221 34.11 -24.35 4.55
N ILE A 222 33.99 -24.75 5.82
CA ILE A 222 33.50 -23.86 6.89
C ILE A 222 34.39 -22.62 7.06
N PHE A 223 35.70 -22.74 6.85
CA PHE A 223 36.66 -21.63 6.97
C PHE A 223 36.55 -20.65 5.79
N LEU A 224 36.02 -21.12 4.66
CA LEU A 224 35.72 -20.30 3.48
C LEU A 224 34.32 -19.67 3.55
N GLY A 225 33.56 -19.97 4.60
CA GLY A 225 32.17 -19.55 4.75
C GLY A 225 31.19 -20.32 3.86
N MET A 226 31.54 -21.53 3.43
CA MET A 226 30.70 -22.39 2.60
C MET A 226 30.09 -23.55 3.40
N HIS A 227 28.84 -23.90 3.08
CA HIS A 227 28.19 -25.09 3.63
C HIS A 227 28.78 -26.37 3.03
N LYS A 228 28.74 -27.48 3.77
CA LYS A 228 29.31 -28.77 3.34
C LYS A 228 28.75 -29.25 2.00
N GLU A 229 27.47 -29.01 1.73
CA GLU A 229 26.79 -29.44 0.50
C GLU A 229 27.25 -28.67 -0.74
N ASN A 230 27.80 -27.46 -0.59
CA ASN A 230 28.22 -26.61 -1.69
C ASN A 230 29.71 -26.77 -1.98
N ARG A 231 30.05 -27.06 -3.24
CA ARG A 231 31.45 -27.27 -3.65
C ARG A 231 32.01 -26.04 -4.38
N PRO A 232 33.24 -25.58 -4.06
CA PRO A 232 33.80 -24.36 -4.63
C PRO A 232 34.10 -24.46 -6.14
N GLU A 233 34.38 -25.66 -6.65
CA GLU A 233 34.64 -25.90 -8.07
C GLU A 233 33.42 -25.65 -8.97
N TRP A 234 32.19 -25.65 -8.42
CA TRP A 234 30.97 -25.37 -9.17
C TRP A 234 30.84 -23.90 -9.57
N ILE A 235 31.59 -23.00 -8.91
CA ILE A 235 31.69 -21.59 -9.32
C ILE A 235 32.28 -21.46 -10.73
N ILE A 236 33.12 -22.42 -11.13
CA ILE A 236 33.70 -22.47 -12.46
C ILE A 236 32.77 -23.33 -13.33
N LEU A 237 32.06 -22.66 -14.22
CA LEU A 237 31.02 -23.25 -15.03
C LEU A 237 31.64 -24.17 -16.09
N LYS A 238 31.23 -25.44 -16.09
CA LYS A 238 31.42 -26.39 -17.20
C LYS A 238 30.17 -26.57 -18.04
N VAL A 239 29.02 -26.29 -17.45
CA VAL A 239 27.70 -26.41 -18.06
C VAL A 239 26.97 -25.13 -17.71
N LEU A 240 26.41 -24.47 -18.72
CA LEU A 240 25.60 -23.27 -18.54
C LEU A 240 24.12 -23.66 -18.65
N PRO A 241 23.29 -23.46 -17.62
CA PRO A 241 21.85 -23.68 -17.73
C PRO A 241 21.23 -22.64 -18.66
N VAL A 242 20.41 -23.08 -19.61
CA VAL A 242 19.62 -22.23 -20.50
C VAL A 242 18.24 -22.05 -19.90
N PRO A 243 17.80 -20.80 -19.64
CA PRO A 243 16.47 -20.57 -19.08
C PRO A 243 15.37 -21.01 -20.06
N PRO A 244 14.21 -21.47 -19.53
CA PRO A 244 13.05 -21.85 -20.34
C PRO A 244 12.58 -20.73 -21.26
N ILE A 245 11.86 -21.09 -22.33
CA ILE A 245 11.34 -20.12 -23.31
C ILE A 245 10.33 -19.16 -22.66
N THR A 246 9.57 -19.63 -21.66
CA THR A 246 8.61 -18.81 -20.89
C THR A 246 9.26 -17.64 -20.16
N VAL A 247 10.56 -17.69 -19.85
CA VAL A 247 11.32 -16.61 -19.20
C VAL A 247 11.89 -15.60 -20.22
N ARG A 248 12.01 -16.02 -21.48
CA ARG A 248 12.57 -15.25 -22.60
C ARG A 248 11.61 -15.27 -23.81
N PRO A 249 10.39 -14.74 -23.64
CA PRO A 249 9.37 -14.76 -24.68
C PRO A 249 9.80 -13.90 -25.87
N SER A 250 9.54 -14.38 -27.09
CA SER A 250 9.64 -13.57 -28.31
C SER A 250 8.37 -12.75 -28.49
N ILE A 251 8.49 -11.54 -29.03
CA ILE A 251 7.35 -10.69 -29.38
C ILE A 251 7.19 -10.71 -30.89
N THR A 252 6.03 -11.13 -31.38
CA THR A 252 5.64 -10.97 -32.78
C THR A 252 5.12 -9.55 -32.99
N LEU A 253 5.75 -8.78 -33.87
CA LEU A 253 5.24 -7.48 -34.31
C LEU A 253 4.07 -7.68 -35.28
N ASP A 254 3.24 -6.65 -35.44
CA ASP A 254 2.12 -6.68 -36.38
C ASP A 254 2.57 -6.87 -37.85
N SER A 255 3.84 -6.59 -38.16
CA SER A 255 4.47 -6.87 -39.46
C SER A 255 4.68 -8.37 -39.72
N GLY A 256 4.48 -9.23 -38.72
CA GLY A 256 4.82 -10.65 -38.75
C GLY A 256 6.27 -10.95 -38.35
N ASP A 257 7.12 -9.93 -38.20
CA ASP A 257 8.50 -10.10 -37.76
C ASP A 257 8.59 -10.44 -36.27
N ARG A 258 9.50 -11.36 -35.92
CA ARG A 258 9.75 -11.76 -34.54
C ARG A 258 10.89 -10.96 -33.94
N SER A 259 10.64 -10.32 -32.81
CA SER A 259 11.66 -9.70 -31.97
C SER A 259 12.02 -10.62 -30.81
N GLU A 260 13.27 -11.08 -30.81
CA GLU A 260 13.80 -11.96 -29.77
C GLU A 260 14.16 -11.21 -28.48
N ASP A 261 14.12 -11.93 -27.37
CA ASP A 261 14.51 -11.43 -26.07
C ASP A 261 16.02 -11.16 -25.95
N ASP A 262 16.40 -10.13 -25.18
CA ASP A 262 17.80 -9.74 -24.95
C ASP A 262 18.68 -10.89 -24.40
N LEU A 263 18.12 -11.81 -23.59
CA LEU A 263 18.84 -13.00 -23.09
C LEU A 263 19.09 -14.00 -24.22
N THR A 264 18.10 -14.21 -25.10
CA THR A 264 18.24 -15.10 -26.26
C THR A 264 19.38 -14.59 -27.15
N HIS A 265 19.41 -13.29 -27.46
CA HIS A 265 20.50 -12.72 -28.27
C HIS A 265 21.89 -12.96 -27.66
N LYS A 266 22.02 -12.89 -26.34
CA LYS A 266 23.30 -13.15 -25.68
C LYS A 266 23.68 -14.63 -25.66
N LEU A 267 22.71 -15.52 -25.50
CA LEU A 267 22.92 -16.96 -25.58
C LEU A 267 23.34 -17.41 -26.98
N VAL A 268 22.81 -16.77 -28.03
CA VAL A 268 23.26 -16.97 -29.42
C VAL A 268 24.76 -16.66 -29.54
N ASP A 269 25.22 -15.53 -29.01
CA ASP A 269 26.64 -15.18 -29.05
C ASP A 269 27.51 -16.19 -28.28
N VAL A 270 27.06 -16.63 -27.09
CA VAL A 270 27.76 -17.66 -26.30
C VAL A 270 27.90 -18.97 -27.08
N LEU A 271 26.81 -19.41 -27.72
CA LEU A 271 26.82 -20.63 -28.54
C LEU A 271 27.76 -20.51 -29.74
N ARG A 272 27.71 -19.41 -30.49
CA ARG A 272 28.58 -19.20 -31.66
C ARG A 272 30.06 -19.25 -31.29
N ILE A 273 30.45 -18.59 -30.19
CA ILE A 273 31.85 -18.61 -29.74
C ILE A 273 32.23 -19.99 -29.20
N ASN A 274 31.34 -20.67 -28.48
CA ASN A 274 31.61 -22.02 -27.98
C ASN A 274 31.77 -23.05 -29.12
N GLN A 275 30.96 -22.96 -30.18
CA GLN A 275 31.11 -23.77 -31.39
C GLN A 275 32.43 -23.46 -32.11
N ARG A 276 32.73 -22.17 -32.32
CA ARG A 276 33.98 -21.74 -32.96
C ARG A 276 35.21 -22.21 -32.18
N LEU A 277 35.15 -22.17 -30.85
CA LEU A 277 36.21 -22.67 -29.96
C LEU A 277 36.40 -24.18 -30.13
N ARG A 278 35.31 -24.95 -30.22
CA ARG A 278 35.35 -26.39 -30.50
C ARG A 278 36.04 -26.68 -31.83
N GLU A 279 35.60 -26.04 -32.91
CA GLU A 279 36.13 -26.23 -34.26
C GLU A 279 37.63 -25.91 -34.34
N ASN A 280 38.06 -24.78 -33.77
CA ASN A 280 39.47 -24.40 -33.79
C ASN A 280 40.35 -25.31 -32.94
N ARG A 281 39.84 -25.80 -31.81
CA ARG A 281 40.55 -26.77 -30.97
C ARG A 281 40.71 -28.11 -31.71
N ASP A 282 39.62 -28.62 -32.29
CA ASP A 282 39.61 -29.90 -32.98
C ASP A 282 40.44 -29.84 -34.28
N ALA A 283 40.55 -28.66 -34.90
CA ALA A 283 41.46 -28.39 -36.03
C ALA A 283 42.94 -28.19 -35.63
N GLY A 284 43.28 -28.22 -34.34
CA GLY A 284 44.66 -28.06 -33.86
C GLY A 284 45.22 -26.64 -34.00
N ALA A 285 44.39 -25.61 -33.87
CA ALA A 285 44.82 -24.21 -33.96
C ALA A 285 45.87 -23.84 -32.89
N PRO A 286 46.75 -22.85 -33.15
CA PRO A 286 47.71 -22.34 -32.18
C PRO A 286 47.06 -21.91 -30.85
N GLN A 287 47.77 -22.15 -29.74
CA GLN A 287 47.25 -21.90 -28.39
C GLN A 287 46.80 -20.45 -28.15
N LEU A 288 47.49 -19.46 -28.74
CA LEU A 288 47.12 -18.05 -28.64
C LEU A 288 45.70 -17.78 -29.18
N ILE A 289 45.33 -18.40 -30.31
CA ILE A 289 43.99 -18.22 -30.91
C ILE A 289 42.92 -18.85 -30.02
N VAL A 290 43.23 -20.02 -29.43
CA VAL A 290 42.32 -20.70 -28.50
C VAL A 290 42.13 -19.89 -27.22
N GLU A 291 43.20 -19.27 -26.70
CA GLU A 291 43.16 -18.38 -25.54
C GLU A 291 42.34 -17.11 -25.82
N ASP A 292 42.51 -16.48 -26.98
CA ASP A 292 41.70 -15.31 -27.39
C ASP A 292 40.20 -15.65 -27.49
N LEU A 293 39.86 -16.80 -28.09
CA LEU A 293 38.48 -17.28 -28.17
C LEU A 293 37.93 -17.64 -26.78
N TRP A 294 38.77 -18.14 -25.87
CA TRP A 294 38.38 -18.43 -24.49
C TRP A 294 38.11 -17.15 -23.69
N GLU A 295 38.93 -16.11 -23.85
CA GLU A 295 38.68 -14.80 -23.25
C GLU A 295 37.41 -14.15 -23.81
N LEU A 296 37.13 -14.32 -25.09
CA LEU A 296 35.88 -13.87 -25.71
C LEU A 296 34.67 -14.65 -25.16
N LEU A 297 34.79 -15.97 -24.96
CA LEU A 297 33.74 -16.76 -24.31
C LEU A 297 33.49 -16.28 -22.87
N GLN A 298 34.56 -15.99 -22.12
CA GLN A 298 34.48 -15.40 -20.77
C GLN A 298 33.76 -14.05 -20.80
N TYR A 299 34.01 -13.19 -21.81
CA TYR A 299 33.29 -11.93 -22.00
C TYR A 299 31.78 -12.15 -22.24
N HIS A 300 31.39 -13.07 -23.13
CA HIS A 300 29.98 -13.31 -23.44
C HIS A 300 29.22 -13.91 -22.25
N VAL A 301 29.82 -14.84 -21.50
CA VAL A 301 29.20 -15.40 -20.29
C VAL A 301 29.14 -14.35 -19.17
N THR A 302 30.19 -13.54 -18.99
CA THR A 302 30.19 -12.47 -17.97
C THR A 302 29.09 -11.44 -18.23
N THR A 303 28.98 -10.97 -19.48
CA THR A 303 27.93 -10.02 -19.86
C THR A 303 26.53 -10.63 -19.87
N TYR A 304 26.38 -11.95 -20.01
CA TYR A 304 25.10 -12.65 -19.83
C TYR A 304 24.59 -12.62 -18.38
N PHE A 305 25.48 -12.75 -17.39
CA PHE A 305 25.09 -12.62 -15.99
C PHE A 305 24.94 -11.15 -15.57
N ASP A 306 25.95 -10.33 -15.85
CA ASP A 306 25.95 -8.90 -15.53
C ASP A 306 26.62 -8.03 -16.60
N ASN A 307 25.79 -7.41 -17.42
CA ASN A 307 26.20 -6.44 -18.43
C ASN A 307 26.62 -5.04 -17.90
N GLN A 308 26.60 -4.80 -16.58
CA GLN A 308 27.03 -3.54 -15.94
C GLN A 308 28.33 -3.70 -15.15
N THR A 309 29.05 -4.80 -15.34
CA THR A 309 30.33 -5.08 -14.69
C THR A 309 31.37 -4.00 -15.02
N SER A 310 32.04 -3.46 -14.00
CA SER A 310 33.10 -2.45 -14.19
C SER A 310 34.33 -3.03 -14.90
N GLY A 311 34.86 -2.30 -15.87
CA GLY A 311 36.05 -2.71 -16.65
C GLY A 311 35.76 -3.56 -17.89
N ILE A 312 34.49 -3.89 -18.16
CA ILE A 312 34.06 -4.63 -19.35
C ILE A 312 33.15 -3.73 -20.19
N PRO A 313 33.34 -3.64 -21.52
CA PRO A 313 32.44 -2.86 -22.37
C PRO A 313 31.04 -3.50 -22.41
N PRO A 314 29.96 -2.72 -22.19
CA PRO A 314 28.61 -3.26 -22.15
C PRO A 314 28.21 -3.77 -23.53
N ALA A 315 27.64 -4.97 -23.57
CA ALA A 315 27.06 -5.56 -24.77
C ALA A 315 25.84 -4.74 -25.21
N ARG A 316 25.80 -4.42 -26.50
CA ARG A 316 24.76 -3.60 -27.13
C ARG A 316 24.07 -4.39 -28.24
N HIS A 317 22.80 -4.09 -28.44
CA HIS A 317 22.06 -4.48 -29.62
C HIS A 317 22.63 -3.75 -30.86
N ARG A 318 22.30 -4.21 -32.07
CA ARG A 318 22.70 -3.55 -33.33
C ARG A 318 22.27 -2.07 -33.41
N SER A 319 21.22 -1.71 -32.69
CA SER A 319 20.71 -0.33 -32.56
C SER A 319 21.48 0.54 -31.58
N GLY A 320 22.50 0.02 -30.89
CA GLY A 320 23.28 0.74 -29.87
C GLY A 320 22.67 0.71 -28.46
N ARG A 321 21.41 0.24 -28.30
CA ARG A 321 20.77 0.02 -26.99
C ARG A 321 21.54 -1.04 -26.18
N THR A 322 21.79 -0.79 -24.90
CA THR A 322 22.39 -1.80 -24.02
C THR A 322 21.42 -2.94 -23.73
N LEU A 323 21.93 -4.18 -23.74
CA LEU A 323 21.11 -5.38 -23.47
C LEU A 323 20.77 -5.48 -21.98
N LYS A 324 19.51 -5.82 -21.65
CA LYS A 324 19.05 -6.08 -20.28
C LYS A 324 19.17 -7.57 -19.93
N THR A 325 20.28 -7.91 -19.28
CA THR A 325 20.61 -9.29 -18.87
C THR A 325 20.09 -9.64 -17.46
N LEU A 326 20.48 -10.80 -16.91
CA LEU A 326 19.88 -11.36 -15.69
C LEU A 326 19.90 -10.40 -14.50
N THR A 327 21.06 -9.79 -14.20
CA THR A 327 21.20 -8.87 -13.05
C THR A 327 20.31 -7.63 -13.20
N GLN A 328 20.19 -7.06 -14.40
CA GLN A 328 19.36 -5.89 -14.66
C GLN A 328 17.86 -6.21 -14.60
N ARG A 329 17.45 -7.46 -14.87
CA ARG A 329 16.05 -7.89 -14.70
C ARG A 329 15.67 -8.02 -13.24
N LEU A 330 16.61 -8.41 -12.39
CA LEU A 330 16.38 -8.56 -10.94
C LEU A 330 16.50 -7.22 -10.21
N LYS A 331 17.56 -6.46 -10.51
CA LYS A 331 17.90 -5.18 -9.85
C LYS A 331 17.12 -4.00 -10.43
N GLY A 332 17.00 -2.93 -9.64
CA GLY A 332 16.45 -1.65 -10.08
C GLY A 332 15.01 -1.41 -9.63
N LYS A 333 14.46 -0.24 -9.98
CA LYS A 333 13.08 0.14 -9.63
C LYS A 333 12.04 -0.67 -10.40
N GLU A 334 12.30 -0.91 -11.69
CA GLU A 334 11.47 -1.73 -12.59
C GLU A 334 11.88 -3.21 -12.59
N GLY A 335 12.88 -3.58 -11.79
CA GLY A 335 13.32 -4.96 -11.66
C GLY A 335 12.25 -5.85 -11.00
N ARG A 336 12.34 -7.16 -11.22
CA ARG A 336 11.36 -8.16 -10.78
C ARG A 336 11.08 -8.11 -9.28
N PHE A 337 12.10 -7.89 -8.44
CA PHE A 337 11.90 -7.79 -6.99
C PHE A 337 10.94 -6.67 -6.59
N ARG A 338 11.09 -5.47 -7.18
CA ARG A 338 10.28 -4.31 -6.79
C ARG A 338 8.95 -4.24 -7.54
N SER A 339 8.94 -4.56 -8.83
CA SER A 339 7.80 -4.35 -9.72
C SER A 339 6.86 -5.55 -9.83
N ASN A 340 7.35 -6.76 -9.55
CA ASN A 340 6.60 -7.99 -9.73
C ASN A 340 6.52 -8.88 -8.50
N LEU A 341 7.33 -8.66 -7.45
CA LEU A 341 7.27 -9.45 -6.21
C LEU A 341 6.73 -8.61 -5.06
N SER A 342 7.43 -7.55 -4.64
CA SER A 342 6.99 -6.68 -3.54
C SER A 342 5.76 -5.85 -3.89
N GLY A 343 5.67 -5.38 -5.14
CA GLY A 343 4.47 -4.75 -5.69
C GLY A 343 4.00 -5.54 -6.90
N LYS A 344 2.68 -5.64 -7.10
CA LYS A 344 2.08 -6.26 -8.27
C LYS A 344 0.86 -5.45 -8.69
N ARG A 345 0.51 -5.52 -9.97
CA ARG A 345 -0.82 -5.12 -10.42
C ARG A 345 -1.80 -6.21 -10.01
N VAL A 346 -2.91 -5.80 -9.41
CA VAL A 346 -3.97 -6.70 -8.94
C VAL A 346 -5.21 -6.50 -9.79
N ASN A 347 -6.00 -7.56 -9.94
CA ASN A 347 -7.31 -7.50 -10.58
C ASN A 347 -8.38 -7.04 -9.56
N PHE A 348 -9.62 -6.85 -10.01
CA PHE A 348 -10.77 -6.46 -9.18
C PHE A 348 -10.55 -5.14 -8.43
N CYS A 349 -9.99 -4.17 -9.12
CA CYS A 349 -9.84 -2.80 -8.62
C CYS A 349 -10.41 -1.80 -9.62
N ALA A 350 -10.89 -0.67 -9.10
CA ALA A 350 -11.31 0.49 -9.88
C ALA A 350 -10.67 1.76 -9.32
N ARG A 351 -10.62 2.80 -10.16
CA ARG A 351 -10.11 4.12 -9.79
C ARG A 351 -11.03 5.17 -10.42
N SER A 352 -11.42 6.16 -9.64
CA SER A 352 -12.24 7.27 -10.10
C SER A 352 -12.02 8.51 -9.21
N VAL A 353 -12.48 9.66 -9.71
CA VAL A 353 -12.51 10.93 -8.97
C VAL A 353 -13.43 10.80 -7.75
N ILE A 354 -13.08 11.47 -6.67
CA ILE A 354 -13.88 11.51 -5.45
C ILE A 354 -14.79 12.74 -5.38
N SER A 355 -15.91 12.59 -4.68
CA SER A 355 -16.87 13.65 -4.40
C SER A 355 -17.36 13.56 -2.96
N PRO A 356 -17.62 14.67 -2.27
CA PRO A 356 -18.07 14.64 -0.88
C PRO A 356 -19.54 14.21 -0.80
N ASP A 357 -19.88 13.42 0.22
CA ASP A 357 -21.28 13.14 0.56
C ASP A 357 -21.44 13.02 2.09
N PRO A 358 -22.03 14.02 2.76
CA PRO A 358 -22.21 14.02 4.21
C PRO A 358 -23.36 13.12 4.69
N TYR A 359 -24.21 12.61 3.80
CA TYR A 359 -25.34 11.76 4.17
C TYR A 359 -24.96 10.27 4.20
N LEU A 360 -23.82 9.91 3.62
CA LEU A 360 -23.23 8.57 3.77
C LEU A 360 -22.69 8.38 5.19
N GLY A 361 -22.86 7.17 5.73
CA GLY A 361 -22.22 6.82 6.99
C GLY A 361 -20.70 6.88 6.88
N VAL A 362 -19.98 7.07 8.00
CA VAL A 362 -18.51 7.11 8.02
C VAL A 362 -17.85 5.84 7.47
N ASN A 363 -18.55 4.70 7.58
CA ASN A 363 -18.10 3.43 7.01
C ASN A 363 -18.51 3.24 5.54
N GLU A 364 -19.41 4.06 4.99
CA GLU A 364 -19.97 3.84 3.66
C GLU A 364 -19.15 4.54 2.57
N VAL A 365 -19.05 3.88 1.41
CA VAL A 365 -18.52 4.47 0.17
C VAL A 365 -19.54 4.32 -0.95
N GLY A 366 -19.92 5.45 -1.53
CA GLY A 366 -20.75 5.52 -2.72
C GLY A 366 -19.98 5.01 -3.94
N VAL A 367 -20.44 3.91 -4.54
CA VAL A 367 -19.85 3.29 -5.72
C VAL A 367 -20.78 3.48 -6.92
N PRO A 368 -20.28 4.01 -8.05
CA PRO A 368 -21.03 4.10 -9.29
C PRO A 368 -21.62 2.76 -9.75
N THR A 369 -22.89 2.75 -10.17
CA THR A 369 -23.57 1.56 -10.72
C THR A 369 -22.77 0.88 -11.84
N LYS A 370 -22.06 1.66 -12.68
CA LYS A 370 -21.20 1.10 -13.75
C LYS A 370 -20.03 0.28 -13.19
N ILE A 371 -19.39 0.76 -12.12
CA ILE A 371 -18.30 0.05 -11.45
C ILE A 371 -18.85 -1.17 -10.71
N ALA A 372 -20.01 -1.04 -10.07
CA ALA A 372 -20.66 -2.13 -9.35
C ALA A 372 -21.06 -3.31 -10.26
N LYS A 373 -21.41 -3.05 -11.53
CA LYS A 373 -21.70 -4.09 -12.54
C LYS A 373 -20.44 -4.81 -13.05
N GLU A 374 -19.32 -4.12 -13.14
CA GLU A 374 -18.06 -4.69 -13.66
C GLU A 374 -17.29 -5.48 -12.59
N LEU A 375 -17.16 -4.90 -11.41
CA LEU A 375 -16.53 -5.56 -10.28
C LEU A 375 -17.49 -6.62 -9.73
N THR A 376 -16.94 -7.77 -9.35
CA THR A 376 -17.75 -8.89 -8.88
C THR A 376 -17.17 -9.51 -7.61
N VAL A 377 -18.07 -10.11 -6.83
CA VAL A 377 -17.75 -10.84 -5.60
C VAL A 377 -18.13 -12.30 -5.81
N PRO A 378 -17.18 -13.25 -5.62
CA PRO A 378 -17.47 -14.66 -5.72
C PRO A 378 -18.15 -15.11 -4.43
N ILE A 379 -19.40 -15.56 -4.57
CA ILE A 379 -20.22 -16.08 -3.49
C ILE A 379 -20.51 -17.54 -3.77
N ARG A 380 -20.26 -18.40 -2.78
CA ARG A 380 -20.66 -19.80 -2.85
C ARG A 380 -22.17 -19.91 -2.57
N VAL A 381 -22.86 -20.67 -3.40
CA VAL A 381 -24.26 -21.01 -3.18
C VAL A 381 -24.37 -21.95 -1.98
N THR A 382 -25.24 -21.58 -1.06
CA THR A 382 -25.59 -22.25 0.18
C THR A 382 -27.11 -22.36 0.25
N THR A 383 -27.64 -23.20 1.14
CA THR A 383 -29.10 -23.30 1.36
C THR A 383 -29.74 -21.95 1.71
N ARG A 384 -29.03 -21.06 2.40
CA ARG A 384 -29.53 -19.74 2.83
C ARG A 384 -29.61 -18.71 1.71
N ASN A 385 -28.64 -18.69 0.79
CA ASN A 385 -28.56 -17.67 -0.27
C ASN A 385 -28.96 -18.20 -1.67
N ARG A 386 -29.32 -19.49 -1.80
CA ARG A 386 -29.64 -20.14 -3.08
C ARG A 386 -30.66 -19.37 -3.90
N GLU A 387 -31.75 -18.94 -3.27
CA GLU A 387 -32.84 -18.26 -3.97
C GLU A 387 -32.47 -16.83 -4.37
N GLN A 388 -31.75 -16.12 -3.50
CA GLN A 388 -31.19 -14.81 -3.83
C GLN A 388 -30.24 -14.90 -5.04
N MET A 389 -29.37 -15.91 -5.09
CA MET A 389 -28.46 -16.13 -6.22
C MET A 389 -29.23 -16.52 -7.48
N ARG A 390 -30.29 -17.33 -7.37
CA ARG A 390 -31.16 -17.69 -8.51
C ARG A 390 -31.75 -16.45 -9.17
N GLN A 391 -32.29 -15.54 -8.36
CA GLN A 391 -32.85 -14.27 -8.84
C GLN A 391 -31.79 -13.38 -9.50
N MET A 392 -30.59 -13.27 -8.92
CA MET A 392 -29.50 -12.48 -9.50
C MET A 392 -28.97 -13.08 -10.82
N ILE A 393 -28.85 -14.41 -10.91
CA ILE A 393 -28.48 -15.10 -12.16
C ILE A 393 -29.53 -14.81 -13.23
N LEU A 394 -30.82 -14.86 -12.87
CA LEU A 394 -31.92 -14.61 -13.81
C LEU A 394 -31.93 -13.17 -14.33
N ARG A 395 -31.56 -12.17 -13.53
CA ARG A 395 -31.41 -10.77 -14.00
C ARG A 395 -30.26 -10.59 -15.00
N GLY A 396 -29.28 -11.49 -15.00
CA GLY A 396 -28.14 -11.45 -15.93
C GLY A 396 -27.11 -10.36 -15.60
N PRO A 397 -26.22 -10.01 -16.54
CA PRO A 397 -25.13 -9.06 -16.30
C PRO A 397 -25.52 -7.59 -16.47
N ASP A 398 -26.63 -7.28 -17.17
CA ASP A 398 -26.96 -5.91 -17.56
C ASP A 398 -27.81 -5.18 -16.50
N VAL A 399 -28.65 -5.91 -15.76
CA VAL A 399 -29.53 -5.36 -14.73
C VAL A 399 -28.89 -5.57 -13.35
N HIS A 400 -28.64 -4.47 -12.64
CA HIS A 400 -28.11 -4.51 -11.29
C HIS A 400 -29.26 -4.67 -10.27
N PRO A 401 -29.14 -5.54 -9.24
CA PRO A 401 -28.03 -6.44 -8.97
C PRO A 401 -28.13 -7.77 -9.74
N GLY A 402 -27.06 -8.11 -10.44
CA GLY A 402 -26.97 -9.24 -11.38
C GLY A 402 -25.68 -10.05 -11.27
N VAL A 403 -25.38 -10.87 -12.28
CA VAL A 403 -24.26 -11.84 -12.30
C VAL A 403 -23.56 -11.84 -13.65
N ASN A 404 -22.22 -11.81 -13.63
CA ASN A 404 -21.41 -11.86 -14.85
C ASN A 404 -20.91 -13.27 -15.17
N TYR A 405 -20.49 -14.02 -14.15
CA TYR A 405 -19.90 -15.35 -14.33
C TYR A 405 -20.38 -16.34 -13.29
N VAL A 406 -20.37 -17.61 -13.69
CA VAL A 406 -20.66 -18.77 -12.84
C VAL A 406 -19.53 -19.77 -12.99
N ILE A 407 -18.99 -20.24 -11.86
CA ILE A 407 -17.99 -21.30 -11.81
C ILE A 407 -18.67 -22.58 -11.34
N ARG A 408 -18.68 -23.58 -12.22
CA ARG A 408 -19.27 -24.90 -11.93
C ARG A 408 -18.33 -25.76 -11.09
N GLY A 409 -18.84 -26.90 -10.58
CA GLY A 409 -18.05 -27.89 -9.84
C GLY A 409 -16.78 -28.35 -10.57
N ASP A 410 -16.81 -28.37 -11.91
CA ASP A 410 -15.67 -28.71 -12.78
C ASP A 410 -14.61 -27.58 -12.90
N LYS A 411 -14.73 -26.51 -12.10
CA LYS A 411 -13.89 -25.28 -12.14
C LYS A 411 -13.96 -24.49 -13.44
N ARG A 412 -14.82 -24.88 -14.39
CA ARG A 412 -15.05 -24.12 -15.62
C ARG A 412 -15.81 -22.84 -15.30
N ARG A 413 -15.20 -21.70 -15.62
CA ARG A 413 -15.82 -20.36 -15.56
C ARG A 413 -16.67 -20.16 -16.80
N VAL A 414 -17.97 -19.93 -16.61
CA VAL A 414 -18.96 -19.73 -17.66
C VAL A 414 -19.48 -18.30 -17.59
N ARG A 415 -19.43 -17.57 -18.70
CA ARG A 415 -20.04 -16.25 -18.81
C ARG A 415 -21.56 -16.37 -18.94
N ILE A 416 -22.27 -15.51 -18.22
CA ILE A 416 -23.74 -15.45 -18.29
C ILE A 416 -24.17 -14.65 -19.53
N ASN A 417 -24.97 -15.30 -20.37
CA ASN A 417 -25.66 -14.78 -21.54
C ASN A 417 -27.16 -15.13 -21.38
N GLU A 418 -28.06 -14.60 -22.22
CA GLU A 418 -29.51 -14.79 -22.11
C GLU A 418 -29.96 -16.26 -21.96
N ARG A 419 -29.36 -17.18 -22.72
CA ARG A 419 -29.67 -18.61 -22.63
C ARG A 419 -29.03 -19.27 -21.39
N SER A 420 -27.81 -18.88 -21.05
CA SER A 420 -27.08 -19.54 -19.95
C SER A 420 -27.57 -19.10 -18.57
N ARG A 421 -28.14 -17.90 -18.41
CA ARG A 421 -28.80 -17.50 -17.15
C ARG A 421 -29.92 -18.47 -16.76
N LEU A 422 -30.83 -18.79 -17.69
CA LEU A 422 -31.96 -19.68 -17.45
C LEU A 422 -31.51 -21.09 -17.10
N ILE A 423 -30.52 -21.58 -17.85
CA ILE A 423 -29.97 -22.92 -17.63
C ILE A 423 -29.31 -23.02 -16.26
N ASN A 424 -28.53 -22.03 -15.83
CA ASN A 424 -27.83 -22.12 -14.54
C ASN A 424 -28.72 -21.76 -13.34
N ALA A 425 -29.80 -20.99 -13.54
CA ALA A 425 -30.82 -20.71 -12.53
C ALA A 425 -31.88 -21.84 -12.41
N GLY A 426 -31.95 -22.74 -13.39
CA GLY A 426 -32.98 -23.77 -13.50
C GLY A 426 -32.57 -25.15 -13.02
N PHE A 427 -33.46 -26.10 -13.27
CA PHE A 427 -33.36 -27.53 -12.99
C PHE A 427 -32.97 -28.29 -14.26
N ARG A 428 -32.45 -29.51 -14.07
CA ARG A 428 -32.22 -30.47 -15.13
C ARG A 428 -33.06 -31.71 -14.89
N CYS A 429 -33.84 -32.12 -15.89
CA CYS A 429 -34.50 -33.42 -15.92
C CYS A 429 -33.51 -34.52 -16.29
N HIS A 430 -33.55 -35.65 -15.59
CA HIS A 430 -32.73 -36.83 -15.90
C HIS A 430 -33.50 -37.92 -16.65
N ASN A 431 -34.75 -37.66 -17.07
CA ASN A 431 -35.46 -38.55 -17.98
C ASN A 431 -34.77 -38.53 -19.36
N PRO A 432 -34.21 -39.65 -19.85
CA PRO A 432 -33.57 -39.72 -21.17
C PRO A 432 -34.55 -39.44 -22.31
N GLU A 433 -35.86 -39.66 -22.11
CA GLU A 433 -36.90 -39.40 -23.10
C GLU A 433 -37.36 -37.94 -23.13
N CYS A 434 -36.84 -37.06 -22.27
CA CYS A 434 -37.21 -35.64 -22.22
C CYS A 434 -36.44 -34.85 -23.31
N MET A 435 -36.87 -34.96 -24.56
CA MET A 435 -36.28 -34.33 -25.75
C MET A 435 -37.30 -33.42 -26.48
N GLU A 436 -36.89 -32.81 -27.58
CA GLU A 436 -37.74 -31.89 -28.38
C GLU A 436 -39.03 -32.56 -28.89
N GLU A 437 -38.94 -33.81 -29.34
CA GLU A 437 -40.06 -34.53 -29.95
C GLU A 437 -41.14 -34.98 -28.96
N THR A 438 -40.81 -35.03 -27.67
CA THR A 438 -41.66 -35.59 -26.59
C THR A 438 -42.14 -34.52 -25.60
N THR A 439 -41.80 -33.24 -25.82
CA THR A 439 -42.16 -32.15 -24.91
C THR A 439 -43.66 -31.84 -24.95
N THR A 440 -44.31 -31.80 -23.79
CA THR A 440 -45.71 -31.39 -23.64
C THR A 440 -45.90 -29.87 -23.68
N ARG A 441 -44.82 -29.11 -23.46
CA ARG A 441 -44.79 -27.63 -23.46
C ARG A 441 -43.85 -27.12 -24.54
N PHE A 442 -44.36 -26.95 -25.76
CA PHE A 442 -43.60 -26.48 -26.92
C PHE A 442 -43.18 -25.00 -26.77
N ASP A 443 -44.07 -24.18 -26.22
CA ASP A 443 -43.83 -22.78 -25.86
C ASP A 443 -42.60 -22.60 -24.94
N LEU A 444 -42.48 -23.48 -23.93
CA LEU A 444 -41.34 -23.50 -23.03
C LEU A 444 -40.07 -23.99 -23.73
N HIS A 445 -40.17 -25.03 -24.57
CA HIS A 445 -39.03 -25.62 -25.27
C HIS A 445 -38.32 -24.61 -26.19
N GLN A 446 -39.07 -23.75 -26.87
CA GLN A 446 -38.52 -22.72 -27.76
C GLN A 446 -37.63 -21.70 -27.02
N VAL A 447 -37.90 -21.47 -25.73
CA VAL A 447 -37.18 -20.51 -24.88
C VAL A 447 -36.07 -21.19 -24.06
N LEU A 448 -36.42 -22.31 -23.41
CA LEU A 448 -35.54 -23.11 -22.58
C LEU A 448 -35.66 -24.58 -23.01
N PRO A 449 -34.75 -25.07 -23.88
CA PRO A 449 -34.86 -26.41 -24.41
C PRO A 449 -34.70 -27.49 -23.33
N ALA A 450 -35.54 -28.53 -23.45
CA ALA A 450 -35.43 -29.77 -22.70
C ALA A 450 -34.00 -30.34 -22.84
N PRO A 451 -33.40 -30.89 -21.76
CA PRO A 451 -34.02 -31.29 -20.49
C PRO A 451 -33.99 -30.20 -19.39
N ASN A 452 -33.74 -28.93 -19.72
CA ASN A 452 -33.65 -27.86 -18.72
C ASN A 452 -35.01 -27.18 -18.53
N PHE A 453 -35.35 -26.81 -17.30
CA PHE A 453 -36.58 -26.07 -17.01
C PHE A 453 -36.41 -25.19 -15.77
N LEU A 454 -37.27 -24.19 -15.59
CA LEU A 454 -37.33 -23.38 -14.37
C LEU A 454 -38.79 -23.34 -13.87
N PRO A 455 -39.08 -23.89 -12.69
CA PRO A 455 -40.41 -23.76 -12.08
C PRO A 455 -40.78 -22.28 -11.89
N GLY A 456 -42.03 -21.93 -12.17
CA GLY A 456 -42.52 -20.54 -12.09
C GLY A 456 -42.15 -19.63 -13.27
N LEU A 457 -41.45 -20.14 -14.30
CA LEU A 457 -41.13 -19.38 -15.52
C LEU A 457 -42.39 -19.05 -16.33
N VAL A 458 -42.57 -17.77 -16.66
CA VAL A 458 -43.69 -17.27 -17.47
C VAL A 458 -43.21 -16.97 -18.88
N VAL A 459 -43.91 -17.51 -19.87
CA VAL A 459 -43.60 -17.34 -21.30
C VAL A 459 -44.73 -16.54 -21.95
N LYS A 460 -44.37 -15.50 -22.72
CA LYS A 460 -45.27 -14.62 -23.46
C LYS A 460 -45.16 -14.87 -24.96
N LYS A 461 -46.31 -14.92 -25.64
CA LYS A 461 -46.42 -15.12 -27.09
C LYS A 461 -46.34 -13.76 -27.81
N PHE A 462 -45.46 -13.67 -28.81
CA PHE A 462 -45.31 -12.54 -29.72
C PHE A 462 -45.70 -12.98 -31.14
N VAL A 463 -46.58 -12.22 -31.78
CA VAL A 463 -47.00 -12.47 -33.17
C VAL A 463 -46.41 -11.37 -34.03
N SER A 464 -45.47 -11.74 -34.89
CA SER A 464 -44.85 -10.86 -35.89
C SER A 464 -45.48 -11.12 -37.25
N ARG A 465 -45.82 -10.06 -37.99
CA ARG A 465 -46.33 -10.15 -39.36
C ARG A 465 -45.24 -9.65 -40.30
N GLU A 466 -44.61 -10.55 -41.05
CA GLU A 466 -43.66 -10.16 -42.11
C GLU A 466 -44.44 -9.72 -43.37
N GLU A 467 -44.20 -8.50 -43.84
CA GLU A 467 -44.87 -7.95 -45.03
C GLU A 467 -44.26 -8.42 -46.37
N ALA A 468 -43.29 -9.35 -46.36
CA ALA A 468 -42.44 -9.63 -47.52
C ALA A 468 -42.81 -10.86 -48.37
N VAL A 469 -43.86 -11.63 -48.04
CA VAL A 469 -44.26 -12.80 -48.84
C VAL A 469 -45.77 -12.82 -49.08
N ALA A 470 -46.17 -12.97 -50.35
CA ALA A 470 -47.56 -13.05 -50.77
C ALA A 470 -48.21 -14.34 -50.24
N GLY A 471 -48.86 -14.20 -49.09
CA GLY A 471 -49.36 -15.30 -48.26
C GLY A 471 -48.85 -15.08 -46.84
N GLY A 472 -49.39 -14.08 -46.15
CA GLY A 472 -48.89 -13.62 -44.85
C GLY A 472 -48.96 -14.72 -43.80
N GLU A 473 -47.86 -15.43 -43.60
CA GLU A 473 -47.68 -16.35 -42.48
C GLU A 473 -47.39 -15.53 -41.21
N GLU A 474 -48.21 -15.72 -40.18
CA GLU A 474 -47.98 -15.13 -38.87
C GLU A 474 -46.82 -15.88 -38.18
N LEU A 475 -45.67 -15.23 -38.01
CA LEU A 475 -44.55 -15.82 -37.30
C LEU A 475 -44.79 -15.67 -35.79
N VAL A 476 -45.14 -16.78 -35.14
CA VAL A 476 -45.28 -16.85 -33.68
C VAL A 476 -43.92 -17.10 -33.04
N THR A 477 -43.46 -16.17 -32.21
CA THR A 477 -42.26 -16.31 -31.38
C THR A 477 -42.65 -16.24 -29.90
N TYR A 478 -41.90 -16.92 -29.04
CA TYR A 478 -42.12 -16.89 -27.59
C TYR A 478 -40.92 -16.26 -26.91
N ALA A 479 -41.16 -15.38 -25.94
CA ALA A 479 -40.12 -14.80 -25.11
C ALA A 479 -40.54 -14.80 -23.64
N ILE A 480 -39.60 -14.55 -22.74
CA ILE A 480 -39.82 -14.66 -21.30
C ILE A 480 -40.44 -13.38 -20.77
N ASP A 481 -41.43 -13.52 -19.90
CA ASP A 481 -41.85 -12.42 -19.04
C ASP A 481 -40.97 -12.42 -17.78
N GLU A 482 -39.87 -11.65 -17.84
CA GLU A 482 -38.87 -11.61 -16.77
C GLU A 482 -39.44 -11.03 -15.47
N ALA A 483 -40.29 -10.01 -15.58
CA ALA A 483 -40.89 -9.36 -14.42
C ALA A 483 -41.86 -10.31 -13.70
N ALA A 484 -42.76 -10.97 -14.44
CA ALA A 484 -43.67 -11.95 -13.86
C ALA A 484 -42.94 -13.18 -13.30
N THR A 485 -41.88 -13.65 -13.98
CA THR A 485 -41.06 -14.76 -13.48
C THR A 485 -40.33 -14.39 -12.19
N LEU A 486 -39.75 -13.20 -12.10
CA LEU A 486 -39.08 -12.73 -10.88
C LEU A 486 -40.05 -12.55 -9.71
N ALA A 487 -41.27 -12.05 -9.97
CA ALA A 487 -42.32 -11.96 -8.96
C ALA A 487 -42.69 -13.35 -8.42
N ASN A 488 -42.94 -14.33 -9.29
CA ASN A 488 -43.22 -15.71 -8.90
C ASN A 488 -42.10 -16.31 -8.02
N LEU A 489 -40.83 -16.05 -8.35
CA LEU A 489 -39.67 -16.50 -7.55
C LEU A 489 -39.57 -15.82 -6.18
N ARG A 490 -40.17 -14.64 -5.99
CA ARG A 490 -40.32 -14.00 -4.67
C ARG A 490 -41.56 -14.50 -3.91
N GLY A 491 -42.36 -15.36 -4.54
CA GLY A 491 -43.67 -15.78 -4.03
C GLY A 491 -44.68 -14.65 -4.02
N GLU A 492 -44.57 -13.71 -4.97
CA GLU A 492 -45.47 -12.57 -5.15
C GLU A 492 -46.15 -12.66 -6.53
N ASP A 493 -47.34 -12.08 -6.65
CA ASP A 493 -47.95 -11.82 -7.95
C ASP A 493 -47.38 -10.54 -8.62
N VAL A 494 -47.92 -10.18 -9.79
CA VAL A 494 -47.46 -9.01 -10.57
C VAL A 494 -47.74 -7.69 -9.83
N ASP A 495 -48.71 -7.68 -8.92
CA ASP A 495 -49.09 -6.51 -8.11
C ASP A 495 -48.36 -6.47 -6.75
N GLY A 496 -47.49 -7.45 -6.47
CA GLY A 496 -46.68 -7.53 -5.25
C GLY A 496 -47.40 -8.17 -4.06
N GLN A 497 -48.54 -8.84 -4.27
CA GLN A 497 -49.23 -9.58 -3.19
C GLN A 497 -48.67 -11.00 -3.05
N PRO A 498 -48.60 -11.54 -1.81
CA PRO A 498 -48.05 -12.87 -1.58
C PRO A 498 -48.96 -13.96 -2.18
N LEU A 499 -48.36 -14.90 -2.92
CA LEU A 499 -49.04 -16.06 -3.48
C LEU A 499 -49.30 -17.14 -2.40
N PRO A 500 -50.43 -17.87 -2.46
CA PRO A 500 -50.72 -19.00 -1.57
C PRO A 500 -49.62 -20.08 -1.58
N GLU A 501 -49.48 -20.83 -0.48
CA GLU A 501 -48.46 -21.88 -0.34
C GLU A 501 -48.62 -23.03 -1.35
N ASP A 502 -49.85 -23.31 -1.77
CA ASP A 502 -50.18 -24.35 -2.75
C ASP A 502 -50.10 -23.88 -4.21
N ASP A 503 -49.74 -22.62 -4.47
CA ASP A 503 -49.66 -22.12 -5.85
C ASP A 503 -48.42 -22.69 -6.58
N PRO A 504 -48.60 -23.42 -7.70
CA PRO A 504 -47.50 -24.02 -8.46
C PRO A 504 -46.46 -23.00 -8.97
N ARG A 505 -46.81 -21.71 -9.06
CA ARG A 505 -45.91 -20.63 -9.50
C ARG A 505 -44.88 -20.26 -8.43
N ALA A 506 -45.25 -20.34 -7.15
CA ALA A 506 -44.43 -19.93 -6.00
C ALA A 506 -43.72 -21.11 -5.31
N VAL A 507 -43.79 -22.32 -5.89
CA VAL A 507 -43.24 -23.56 -5.30
C VAL A 507 -41.79 -23.41 -4.85
N LEU A 508 -40.93 -22.72 -5.61
CA LEU A 508 -39.53 -22.54 -5.22
C LEU A 508 -39.34 -21.69 -3.98
N HIS A 509 -40.12 -20.62 -3.83
CA HIS A 509 -40.07 -19.73 -2.67
C HIS A 509 -40.54 -20.44 -1.41
N HIS A 510 -41.69 -21.12 -1.49
CA HIS A 510 -42.26 -21.86 -0.35
C HIS A 510 -41.45 -23.10 0.00
N ARG A 511 -40.89 -23.79 -1.00
CA ARG A 511 -39.91 -24.88 -0.80
C ARG A 511 -38.67 -24.41 -0.08
N TRP A 512 -38.13 -23.25 -0.45
CA TRP A 512 -36.97 -22.67 0.22
C TRP A 512 -37.28 -22.24 1.66
N LYS A 513 -38.43 -21.60 1.91
CA LYS A 513 -38.90 -21.28 3.27
C LYS A 513 -39.06 -22.53 4.14
N PHE A 514 -39.64 -23.59 3.59
CA PHE A 514 -39.80 -24.87 4.28
C PHE A 514 -38.44 -25.50 4.63
N GLU A 515 -37.50 -25.53 3.70
CA GLU A 515 -36.13 -26.06 3.91
C GLU A 515 -35.35 -25.26 4.97
N LEU A 516 -35.58 -23.95 5.07
CA LEU A 516 -34.96 -23.11 6.10
C LEU A 516 -35.53 -23.38 7.50
N ALA A 517 -36.84 -23.63 7.59
CA ALA A 517 -37.53 -23.94 8.84
C ALA A 517 -37.28 -25.39 9.30
N ASN A 518 -37.22 -26.34 8.36
CA ASN A 518 -37.13 -27.78 8.61
C ASN A 518 -36.06 -28.43 7.70
N PRO A 519 -34.77 -28.35 8.05
CA PRO A 519 -33.67 -28.79 7.17
C PRO A 519 -33.59 -30.32 6.96
N ASP A 520 -34.11 -31.12 7.91
CA ASP A 520 -33.97 -32.59 7.89
C ASP A 520 -35.27 -33.33 7.53
N THR A 521 -36.37 -32.61 7.26
CA THR A 521 -37.66 -33.24 6.91
C THR A 521 -37.85 -33.31 5.39
N PRO A 522 -38.35 -34.44 4.86
CA PRO A 522 -38.76 -34.53 3.45
C PRO A 522 -39.78 -33.44 3.09
N TYR A 523 -39.76 -33.01 1.83
CA TYR A 523 -40.72 -32.02 1.34
C TYR A 523 -42.14 -32.60 1.35
N PRO A 524 -43.14 -31.81 1.78
CA PRO A 524 -44.55 -32.08 1.51
C PRO A 524 -44.83 -32.26 0.02
N GLU A 525 -45.82 -33.09 -0.34
CA GLU A 525 -46.14 -33.42 -1.75
C GLU A 525 -46.46 -32.18 -2.61
N ASN A 526 -47.02 -31.12 -2.03
CA ASN A 526 -47.31 -29.85 -2.71
C ASN A 526 -46.05 -29.03 -3.07
N LEU A 527 -44.88 -29.34 -2.47
CA LEU A 527 -43.61 -28.65 -2.70
C LEU A 527 -42.62 -29.46 -3.56
N GLU A 528 -43.03 -30.65 -4.01
CA GLU A 528 -42.23 -31.44 -4.95
C GLU A 528 -42.21 -30.81 -6.35
N VAL A 529 -41.02 -30.75 -6.96
CA VAL A 529 -40.82 -30.15 -8.28
C VAL A 529 -40.79 -31.23 -9.34
N SER A 530 -41.74 -31.19 -10.28
CA SER A 530 -41.78 -32.05 -11.47
C SER A 530 -41.38 -31.30 -12.74
N CYS A 531 -40.84 -32.02 -13.74
CA CYS A 531 -40.46 -31.42 -15.01
C CYS A 531 -41.71 -31.01 -15.84
N PRO A 532 -41.87 -29.74 -16.26
CA PRO A 532 -43.01 -29.29 -17.07
C PRO A 532 -42.95 -29.77 -18.53
N HIS A 533 -41.81 -30.29 -19.00
CA HIS A 533 -41.68 -30.84 -20.35
C HIS A 533 -42.21 -32.28 -20.49
N CYS A 534 -42.08 -33.11 -19.44
CA CYS A 534 -42.47 -34.53 -19.51
C CYS A 534 -43.34 -35.01 -18.34
N GLY A 535 -43.63 -34.16 -17.35
CA GLY A 535 -44.40 -34.51 -16.15
C GLY A 535 -43.62 -35.32 -15.10
N SER A 536 -42.35 -35.63 -15.37
CA SER A 536 -41.53 -36.59 -14.61
C SER A 536 -42.25 -37.94 -14.46
N PRO A 537 -42.32 -38.77 -15.50
CA PRO A 537 -43.02 -40.07 -15.44
C PRO A 537 -42.33 -41.03 -14.46
N ASP A 538 -43.08 -42.00 -13.98
CA ASP A 538 -42.56 -43.09 -13.13
C ASP A 538 -41.73 -44.06 -13.97
N ASN A 539 -40.63 -44.54 -13.39
CA ASN A 539 -39.80 -45.57 -14.00
C ASN A 539 -40.44 -46.98 -13.85
N GLU A 540 -39.81 -48.00 -14.43
CA GLU A 540 -40.28 -49.40 -14.38
C GLU A 540 -40.45 -49.96 -12.95
N TRP A 541 -39.89 -49.30 -11.93
CA TRP A 541 -40.00 -49.66 -10.52
C TRP A 541 -41.02 -48.83 -9.73
N GLY A 542 -41.79 -47.96 -10.40
CA GLY A 542 -42.81 -47.10 -9.77
C GLY A 542 -42.22 -45.89 -9.04
N GLU A 543 -40.96 -45.55 -9.28
CA GLU A 543 -40.32 -44.34 -8.73
C GLU A 543 -40.32 -43.21 -9.76
N ARG A 544 -40.73 -42.01 -9.34
CA ARG A 544 -40.79 -40.82 -10.20
C ARG A 544 -39.40 -40.40 -10.70
N THR A 545 -39.29 -40.05 -11.98
CA THR A 545 -38.01 -39.59 -12.57
C THR A 545 -37.46 -38.34 -11.88
N ARG A 546 -36.22 -38.44 -11.37
CA ARG A 546 -35.58 -37.39 -10.54
C ARG A 546 -35.21 -36.14 -11.35
N VAL A 547 -35.35 -34.98 -10.71
CA VAL A 547 -34.90 -33.68 -11.21
C VAL A 547 -33.76 -33.15 -10.34
N GLU A 548 -32.74 -32.58 -10.97
CA GLU A 548 -31.59 -31.99 -10.28
C GLU A 548 -31.70 -30.45 -10.27
N ASP A 549 -31.73 -29.85 -9.09
CA ASP A 549 -31.49 -28.42 -8.94
C ASP A 549 -30.00 -28.14 -9.14
N ARG A 550 -29.64 -27.35 -10.15
CA ARG A 550 -28.24 -27.03 -10.45
C ARG A 550 -27.59 -26.16 -9.38
N LEU A 551 -28.39 -25.51 -8.54
CA LEU A 551 -27.95 -24.71 -7.40
C LEU A 551 -27.97 -25.50 -6.08
N SER A 552 -28.37 -26.79 -6.11
CA SER A 552 -28.35 -27.65 -4.93
C SER A 552 -26.94 -27.82 -4.36
N THR A 553 -26.86 -27.84 -3.04
CA THR A 553 -25.65 -28.18 -2.27
C THR A 553 -25.56 -29.68 -1.95
N VAL A 554 -26.54 -30.48 -2.38
CA VAL A 554 -26.53 -31.94 -2.27
C VAL A 554 -26.55 -32.58 -3.66
N ASP A 555 -25.84 -33.69 -3.81
CA ASP A 555 -25.92 -34.53 -5.00
C ASP A 555 -27.23 -35.35 -5.03
N MET A 556 -27.44 -36.11 -6.11
CA MET A 556 -28.66 -36.92 -6.29
C MET A 556 -28.83 -38.05 -5.26
N ASN A 557 -27.77 -38.37 -4.50
CA ASN A 557 -27.73 -39.40 -3.47
C ASN A 557 -27.81 -38.80 -2.05
N GLY A 558 -28.00 -37.48 -1.94
CA GLY A 558 -28.04 -36.77 -0.66
C GLY A 558 -26.67 -36.46 -0.05
N ASN A 559 -25.56 -36.73 -0.76
CA ASN A 559 -24.23 -36.37 -0.27
C ASN A 559 -23.96 -34.87 -0.50
N PRO A 560 -23.20 -34.22 0.40
CA PRO A 560 -22.84 -32.83 0.23
C PRO A 560 -21.95 -32.62 -1.01
N LYS A 561 -22.40 -31.74 -1.90
CA LYS A 561 -21.70 -31.28 -3.09
C LYS A 561 -21.21 -29.85 -2.87
N PRO A 562 -19.97 -29.49 -3.27
CA PRO A 562 -19.54 -28.09 -3.24
C PRO A 562 -20.52 -27.26 -4.09
N GLY A 563 -21.27 -26.36 -3.45
CA GLY A 563 -22.19 -25.48 -4.13
C GLY A 563 -21.50 -24.68 -5.24
N LEU A 564 -22.29 -24.30 -6.26
CA LEU A 564 -21.86 -23.47 -7.38
C LEU A 564 -21.27 -22.15 -6.85
N LEU A 565 -20.24 -21.61 -7.52
CA LEU A 565 -19.70 -20.29 -7.17
C LEU A 565 -20.18 -19.26 -8.20
N VAL A 566 -20.81 -18.21 -7.71
CA VAL A 566 -21.44 -17.15 -8.50
C VAL A 566 -20.63 -15.87 -8.34
N GLU A 567 -20.16 -15.29 -9.44
CA GLU A 567 -19.52 -13.97 -9.45
C GLU A 567 -20.60 -12.90 -9.69
N ARG A 568 -21.23 -12.44 -8.61
CA ARG A 568 -22.28 -11.41 -8.64
C ARG A 568 -21.72 -10.00 -8.62
N HIS A 569 -22.48 -9.03 -9.10
CA HIS A 569 -22.19 -7.59 -8.97
C HIS A 569 -22.02 -7.18 -7.50
N LEU A 570 -21.32 -6.07 -7.25
CA LEU A 570 -21.26 -5.45 -5.92
C LEU A 570 -22.64 -4.95 -5.52
N ILE A 571 -23.07 -5.24 -4.31
CA ILE A 571 -24.34 -4.75 -3.73
C ILE A 571 -24.07 -3.93 -2.47
N ASP A 572 -25.11 -3.28 -1.96
CA ASP A 572 -25.03 -2.52 -0.72
C ASP A 572 -24.59 -3.41 0.46
N GLY A 573 -23.66 -2.91 1.27
CA GLY A 573 -23.08 -3.61 2.41
C GLY A 573 -21.92 -4.56 2.06
N ASP A 574 -21.53 -4.69 0.79
CA ASP A 574 -20.30 -5.40 0.42
C ASP A 574 -19.07 -4.67 0.94
N VAL A 575 -18.05 -5.43 1.31
CA VAL A 575 -16.83 -4.91 1.93
C VAL A 575 -15.78 -4.64 0.85
N ALA A 576 -15.31 -3.40 0.76
CA ALA A 576 -14.27 -2.99 -0.19
C ALA A 576 -13.17 -2.18 0.51
N ILE A 577 -11.93 -2.32 0.03
CA ILE A 577 -10.81 -1.54 0.51
C ILE A 577 -10.73 -0.25 -0.30
N PHE A 578 -10.75 0.88 0.37
CA PHE A 578 -10.62 2.20 -0.22
C PHE A 578 -9.25 2.79 0.12
N ASN A 579 -8.56 3.36 -0.87
CA ASN A 579 -7.16 3.75 -0.76
C ASN A 579 -6.84 5.02 -1.54
N ARG A 580 -6.18 5.98 -0.89
CA ARG A 580 -5.57 7.14 -1.53
C ARG A 580 -4.04 7.03 -1.53
N GLN A 581 -3.45 7.29 -2.70
CA GLN A 581 -2.00 7.37 -2.86
C GLN A 581 -1.54 8.82 -2.73
N PRO A 582 -0.40 9.10 -2.07
CA PRO A 582 0.54 8.17 -1.44
C PRO A 582 0.05 7.64 -0.09
N SER A 583 0.19 6.34 0.15
CA SER A 583 -0.20 5.71 1.42
C SER A 583 0.91 5.90 2.46
N LEU A 584 0.76 6.89 3.34
CA LEU A 584 1.78 7.28 4.34
C LEU A 584 1.66 6.47 5.64
N HIS A 585 0.45 6.06 6.00
CA HIS A 585 0.17 5.28 7.20
C HIS A 585 -0.92 4.25 6.90
N ARG A 586 -1.16 3.30 7.83
CA ARG A 586 -2.14 2.22 7.60
C ARG A 586 -3.54 2.75 7.30
N MET A 587 -3.94 3.86 7.93
CA MET A 587 -5.26 4.49 7.70
C MET A 587 -5.43 5.12 6.31
N SER A 588 -4.37 5.22 5.49
CA SER A 588 -4.52 5.60 4.08
C SER A 588 -5.18 4.50 3.23
N MET A 589 -5.38 3.31 3.82
CA MET A 589 -6.09 2.18 3.25
C MET A 589 -7.02 1.57 4.30
N MET A 590 -8.32 1.89 4.20
CA MET A 590 -9.33 1.38 5.14
C MET A 590 -10.45 0.68 4.39
N VAL A 591 -11.25 -0.07 5.12
CA VAL A 591 -12.37 -0.81 4.59
C VAL A 591 -13.66 -0.02 4.76
N HIS A 592 -14.36 0.11 3.64
CA HIS A 592 -15.66 0.74 3.53
C HIS A 592 -16.71 -0.29 3.11
N GLU A 593 -17.95 0.00 3.46
CA GLU A 593 -19.15 -0.70 3.03
C GLU A 593 -19.68 -0.02 1.77
N VAL A 594 -19.83 -0.80 0.71
CA VAL A 594 -20.27 -0.30 -0.59
C VAL A 594 -21.72 0.14 -0.48
N ARG A 595 -22.02 1.30 -1.06
CA ARG A 595 -23.37 1.76 -1.35
C ARG A 595 -23.47 2.14 -2.81
N VAL A 596 -24.27 1.41 -3.57
CA VAL A 596 -24.39 1.60 -5.02
C VAL A 596 -25.24 2.84 -5.29
N MET A 597 -24.67 3.79 -6.03
CA MET A 597 -25.33 5.06 -6.34
C MET A 597 -25.14 5.42 -7.81
N GLU A 598 -26.05 6.25 -8.32
CA GLU A 598 -25.92 6.83 -9.65
C GLU A 598 -24.79 7.88 -9.69
N GLY A 599 -24.08 7.92 -10.81
CA GLY A 599 -22.96 8.82 -11.05
C GLY A 599 -21.72 8.10 -11.59
N HIS A 600 -20.58 8.80 -11.53
CA HIS A 600 -19.28 8.30 -12.02
C HIS A 600 -18.14 8.46 -10.99
N THR A 601 -18.39 9.11 -9.87
CA THR A 601 -17.41 9.41 -8.83
C THR A 601 -17.58 8.48 -7.63
N PHE A 602 -16.51 8.29 -6.86
CA PHE A 602 -16.63 7.68 -5.53
C PHE A 602 -17.08 8.75 -4.53
N ARG A 603 -18.08 8.42 -3.70
CA ARG A 603 -18.57 9.32 -2.65
C ARG A 603 -18.21 8.78 -1.28
N PHE A 604 -17.82 9.63 -0.36
CA PHE A 604 -17.61 9.23 1.03
C PHE A 604 -17.78 10.41 1.97
N ASN A 605 -17.89 10.10 3.26
CA ASN A 605 -18.14 11.07 4.32
C ASN A 605 -16.94 12.01 4.53
N LEU A 606 -17.23 13.31 4.66
CA LEU A 606 -16.24 14.39 4.86
C LEU A 606 -15.37 14.21 6.11
N ALA A 607 -15.91 13.62 7.18
CA ALA A 607 -15.15 13.38 8.42
C ALA A 607 -13.95 12.43 8.21
N VAL A 608 -13.96 11.65 7.13
CA VAL A 608 -12.95 10.65 6.78
C VAL A 608 -11.91 11.20 5.78
N CYS A 609 -11.96 12.49 5.42
CA CYS A 609 -10.98 13.09 4.52
C CYS A 609 -9.56 13.14 5.13
N THR A 610 -9.45 13.40 6.43
CA THR A 610 -8.19 13.57 7.15
C THR A 610 -7.27 12.33 7.12
N PRO A 611 -7.72 11.08 7.39
CA PRO A 611 -6.84 9.91 7.27
C PRO A 611 -6.39 9.63 5.83
N TYR A 612 -7.17 10.02 4.81
CA TYR A 612 -6.72 9.90 3.43
C TYR A 612 -5.88 11.10 2.97
N ASN A 613 -5.83 12.17 3.77
CA ASN A 613 -5.34 13.49 3.38
C ASN A 613 -5.95 13.94 2.04
N ALA A 614 -7.22 13.61 1.83
CA ALA A 614 -7.94 13.78 0.56
C ALA A 614 -8.63 15.14 0.50
N ASP A 615 -8.58 15.75 -0.68
CA ASP A 615 -9.35 16.94 -1.04
C ASP A 615 -10.23 16.65 -2.28
N PHE A 616 -10.99 17.64 -2.73
CA PHE A 616 -11.96 17.47 -3.82
C PHE A 616 -11.64 18.38 -5.02
N ASP A 617 -10.36 18.64 -5.29
CA ASP A 617 -9.88 19.49 -6.39
C ASP A 617 -9.68 18.73 -7.72
N GLY A 618 -10.02 17.43 -7.74
CA GLY A 618 -9.74 16.50 -8.85
C GLY A 618 -9.05 15.21 -8.41
N ASP A 619 -8.82 15.06 -7.11
CA ASP A 619 -8.28 13.87 -6.48
C ASP A 619 -9.00 12.56 -6.90
N GLU A 620 -8.19 11.51 -7.07
CA GLU A 620 -8.66 10.18 -7.45
C GLU A 620 -8.25 9.14 -6.40
N MET A 621 -9.17 8.23 -6.10
CA MET A 621 -8.94 7.14 -5.15
C MET A 621 -9.17 5.78 -5.78
N ASN A 622 -8.55 4.76 -5.18
CA ASN A 622 -8.63 3.37 -5.62
C ASN A 622 -9.60 2.59 -4.74
N LEU A 623 -10.41 1.74 -5.36
CA LEU A 623 -11.30 0.79 -4.71
C LEU A 623 -10.83 -0.63 -5.07
N HIS A 624 -10.64 -1.49 -4.07
CA HIS A 624 -10.26 -2.89 -4.25
C HIS A 624 -11.32 -3.81 -3.66
N VAL A 625 -11.78 -4.79 -4.45
CA VAL A 625 -12.85 -5.71 -4.05
C VAL A 625 -12.27 -7.05 -3.65
N ILE A 626 -12.49 -7.43 -2.40
CA ILE A 626 -11.90 -8.62 -1.80
C ILE A 626 -12.65 -9.88 -2.24
N GLN A 627 -11.92 -10.85 -2.80
CA GLN A 627 -12.50 -12.06 -3.38
C GLN A 627 -12.68 -13.18 -2.35
N GLY A 628 -11.67 -13.46 -1.52
CA GLY A 628 -11.71 -14.55 -0.53
C GLY A 628 -12.62 -14.23 0.66
N GLU A 629 -13.38 -15.20 1.15
CA GLU A 629 -14.31 -15.00 2.27
C GLU A 629 -13.58 -14.71 3.59
N GLU A 630 -12.49 -15.43 3.87
CA GLU A 630 -11.61 -15.20 5.02
C GLU A 630 -11.04 -13.77 4.99
N ALA A 631 -10.54 -13.33 3.83
CA ALA A 631 -10.00 -11.99 3.66
C ALA A 631 -11.08 -10.90 3.81
N ARG A 632 -12.33 -11.15 3.35
CA ARG A 632 -13.45 -10.23 3.58
C ARG A 632 -13.78 -10.11 5.05
N ALA A 633 -13.78 -11.23 5.78
CA ALA A 633 -14.04 -11.25 7.22
C ALA A 633 -12.94 -10.53 8.01
N GLU A 634 -11.67 -10.83 7.72
CA GLU A 634 -10.51 -10.16 8.32
C GLU A 634 -10.57 -8.65 8.09
N ALA A 635 -10.80 -8.24 6.85
CA ALA A 635 -10.92 -6.83 6.47
C ALA A 635 -12.09 -6.13 7.16
N LYS A 636 -13.25 -6.81 7.27
CA LYS A 636 -14.42 -6.27 7.97
C LYS A 636 -14.18 -6.13 9.48
N ILE A 637 -13.45 -7.04 10.10
CA ILE A 637 -13.23 -7.01 11.56
C ILE A 637 -12.12 -6.01 11.93
N LEU A 638 -11.03 -5.98 11.17
CA LEU A 638 -9.82 -5.26 11.58
C LEU A 638 -9.63 -3.90 10.93
N MET A 639 -10.19 -3.67 9.74
CA MET A 639 -9.84 -2.52 8.89
C MET A 639 -10.99 -1.55 8.63
N ARG A 640 -12.18 -1.78 9.19
CA ARG A 640 -13.32 -0.86 9.05
C ARG A 640 -12.96 0.54 9.56
N VAL A 641 -13.54 1.56 8.94
CA VAL A 641 -13.25 2.98 9.29
C VAL A 641 -13.45 3.27 10.77
N GLN A 642 -14.57 2.80 11.34
CA GLN A 642 -14.88 2.97 12.77
C GLN A 642 -13.79 2.43 13.72
N GLU A 643 -13.08 1.36 13.35
CA GLU A 643 -12.01 0.76 14.17
C GLU A 643 -10.72 1.59 14.13
N HIS A 644 -10.68 2.63 13.30
CA HIS A 644 -9.53 3.50 13.06
C HIS A 644 -9.85 4.98 13.26
N ILE A 645 -10.89 5.29 14.05
CA ILE A 645 -11.15 6.68 14.49
C ILE A 645 -9.92 7.22 15.24
N LEU A 646 -9.38 6.43 16.18
CA LEU A 646 -8.17 6.76 16.94
C LEU A 646 -6.89 6.38 16.17
N THR A 647 -5.93 7.30 16.11
CA THR A 647 -4.66 7.04 15.42
C THR A 647 -3.67 6.24 16.25
N PRO A 648 -2.93 5.28 15.64
CA PRO A 648 -1.83 4.59 16.31
C PRO A 648 -0.60 5.48 16.57
N ARG A 649 -0.58 6.72 16.06
CA ARG A 649 0.57 7.61 16.26
C ARG A 649 0.62 8.19 17.68
N TYR A 650 -0.54 8.53 18.24
CA TYR A 650 -0.63 9.20 19.52
C TYR A 650 -1.93 8.90 20.30
N GLY A 651 -2.88 8.13 19.78
CA GLY A 651 -4.10 7.79 20.54
C GLY A 651 -5.09 8.95 20.67
N GLY A 652 -5.37 9.64 19.57
CA GLY A 652 -6.44 10.64 19.48
C GLY A 652 -7.22 10.50 18.18
N ALA A 653 -8.42 11.06 18.12
CA ALA A 653 -9.33 10.92 17.00
C ALA A 653 -8.82 11.68 15.77
N VAL A 654 -8.38 10.95 14.74
CA VAL A 654 -7.98 11.54 13.46
C VAL A 654 -9.19 11.73 12.54
N ILE A 655 -10.20 10.89 12.66
CA ILE A 655 -11.49 11.04 11.99
C ILE A 655 -12.36 11.92 12.87
N GLY A 656 -12.89 13.02 12.32
CA GLY A 656 -13.65 14.00 13.08
C GLY A 656 -14.20 15.12 12.22
N GLY A 657 -14.87 16.08 12.86
CA GLY A 657 -15.40 17.25 12.18
C GLY A 657 -14.30 18.08 11.53
N ILE A 658 -14.52 18.50 10.29
CA ILE A 658 -13.68 19.43 9.55
C ILE A 658 -14.50 20.64 9.11
N HIS A 659 -13.85 21.81 9.03
CA HIS A 659 -14.40 23.04 8.45
C HIS A 659 -15.85 23.32 8.88
N ASP A 660 -16.82 23.13 7.98
CA ASP A 660 -18.25 23.40 8.18
C ASP A 660 -18.85 22.66 9.37
N HIS A 661 -18.35 21.46 9.71
CA HIS A 661 -18.78 20.74 10.90
C HIS A 661 -18.39 21.49 12.18
N ILE A 662 -17.20 22.10 12.19
CA ILE A 662 -16.71 22.92 13.30
C ILE A 662 -17.48 24.24 13.35
N SER A 663 -17.68 24.90 12.21
CA SER A 663 -18.46 26.15 12.13
C SER A 663 -19.90 25.94 12.60
N GLY A 664 -20.54 24.84 12.18
CA GLY A 664 -21.92 24.51 12.56
C GLY A 664 -22.06 24.22 14.04
N ALA A 665 -21.15 23.41 14.60
CA ALA A 665 -21.10 23.17 16.04
C ALA A 665 -20.83 24.46 16.82
N TYR A 666 -19.89 25.29 16.35
CA TYR A 666 -19.57 26.58 16.98
C TYR A 666 -20.78 27.51 16.97
N LEU A 667 -21.50 27.64 15.85
CA LEU A 667 -22.69 28.48 15.78
C LEU A 667 -23.83 27.97 16.65
N LEU A 668 -23.99 26.65 16.76
CA LEU A 668 -25.09 26.03 17.50
C LEU A 668 -24.84 25.98 19.02
N SER A 669 -23.59 25.81 19.46
CA SER A 669 -23.23 25.63 20.88
C SER A 669 -22.85 26.92 21.61
N ARG A 670 -22.83 28.07 20.93
CA ARG A 670 -22.56 29.36 21.58
C ARG A 670 -23.62 29.65 22.66
N PRO A 671 -23.21 30.21 23.82
CA PRO A 671 -24.14 30.69 24.83
C PRO A 671 -25.19 31.64 24.25
N ASP A 672 -26.43 31.55 24.74
CA ASP A 672 -27.58 32.36 24.31
C ASP A 672 -28.05 32.20 22.86
N THR A 673 -27.58 31.17 22.13
CA THR A 673 -28.06 30.87 20.78
C THR A 673 -29.49 30.32 20.80
N LYS A 674 -30.43 31.07 20.21
CA LYS A 674 -31.86 30.71 20.12
C LYS A 674 -32.23 30.28 18.71
N ILE A 675 -32.68 29.04 18.55
CA ILE A 675 -33.07 28.45 17.28
C ILE A 675 -34.60 28.39 17.21
N SER A 676 -35.20 28.93 16.14
CA SER A 676 -36.65 28.84 15.95
C SER A 676 -37.12 27.39 15.93
N LYS A 677 -38.31 27.09 16.47
CA LYS A 677 -38.83 25.71 16.49
C LYS A 677 -38.83 25.04 15.12
N ARG A 678 -39.16 25.80 14.06
CA ARG A 678 -39.13 25.30 12.67
C ARG A 678 -37.74 24.83 12.27
N HIS A 679 -36.71 25.66 12.46
CA HIS A 679 -35.33 25.29 12.10
C HIS A 679 -34.81 24.16 13.00
N GLY A 680 -35.16 24.14 14.29
CA GLY A 680 -34.78 23.05 15.19
C GLY A 680 -35.38 21.70 14.76
N LEU A 681 -36.65 21.68 14.35
CA LEU A 681 -37.29 20.46 13.84
C LEU A 681 -36.68 19.99 12.50
N GLU A 682 -36.28 20.91 11.62
CA GLU A 682 -35.57 20.58 10.39
C GLU A 682 -34.19 19.95 10.66
N MET A 683 -33.43 20.52 11.61
CA MET A 683 -32.15 19.98 12.07
C MET A 683 -32.31 18.56 12.65
N LEU A 684 -33.31 18.36 13.52
CA LEU A 684 -33.63 17.04 14.09
C LEU A 684 -34.13 16.04 13.01
N GLY A 685 -34.80 16.54 11.98
CA GLY A 685 -35.23 15.75 10.83
C GLY A 685 -34.05 15.19 10.02
N ASN A 686 -32.97 15.97 9.86
CA ASN A 686 -31.76 15.54 9.12
C ASN A 686 -31.02 14.37 9.78
N ILE A 687 -31.10 14.27 11.11
CA ILE A 687 -30.55 13.13 11.87
C ILE A 687 -31.57 11.98 12.03
N GLY A 688 -32.81 12.15 11.58
CA GLY A 688 -33.88 11.16 11.73
C GLY A 688 -34.26 10.91 13.19
N TYR A 689 -34.18 11.93 14.05
CA TYR A 689 -34.42 11.78 15.49
C TYR A 689 -35.90 11.46 15.77
N THR A 690 -36.12 10.39 16.56
CA THR A 690 -37.46 9.87 16.90
C THR A 690 -37.75 9.88 18.40
N GLY A 691 -36.83 10.40 19.22
CA GLY A 691 -36.97 10.48 20.67
C GLY A 691 -37.81 11.66 21.16
N GLU A 692 -37.80 11.88 22.48
CA GLU A 692 -38.48 13.02 23.09
C GLU A 692 -37.83 14.34 22.65
N LEU A 693 -38.66 15.31 22.27
CA LEU A 693 -38.18 16.62 21.83
C LEU A 693 -37.48 17.33 23.01
N PRO A 694 -36.37 18.04 22.75
CA PRO A 694 -35.72 18.86 23.76
C PRO A 694 -36.66 19.98 24.24
N LYS A 695 -36.34 20.57 25.39
CA LYS A 695 -37.20 21.58 26.02
C LYS A 695 -37.44 22.78 25.08
N VAL A 696 -38.70 22.97 24.69
CA VAL A 696 -39.13 24.16 23.93
C VAL A 696 -39.34 25.30 24.92
N ASN A 697 -38.77 26.47 24.62
CA ASN A 697 -38.96 27.69 25.40
C ASN A 697 -39.78 28.71 24.60
N ASP A 698 -40.61 29.46 25.30
CA ASP A 698 -41.40 30.55 24.71
C ASP A 698 -40.61 31.85 24.71
N GLY A 699 -40.54 32.51 23.55
CA GLY A 699 -39.82 33.77 23.35
C GLY A 699 -40.69 34.86 22.70
N PRO A 700 -40.20 36.11 22.68
CA PRO A 700 -40.92 37.23 22.07
C PRO A 700 -41.19 37.07 20.57
N ASN A 701 -40.41 36.23 19.87
CA ASN A 701 -40.52 35.96 18.44
C ASN A 701 -41.10 34.56 18.13
N GLY A 702 -41.71 33.88 19.11
CA GLY A 702 -42.27 32.53 19.01
C GLY A 702 -41.50 31.47 19.81
N GLU A 703 -41.91 30.21 19.65
CA GLU A 703 -41.28 29.05 20.28
C GLU A 703 -39.87 28.79 19.73
N TYR A 704 -38.91 28.56 20.61
CA TYR A 704 -37.50 28.32 20.26
C TYR A 704 -36.87 27.20 21.10
N PHE A 705 -35.78 26.64 20.57
CA PHE A 705 -34.87 25.74 21.26
C PHE A 705 -33.57 26.47 21.59
N ASN A 706 -32.92 26.10 22.70
CA ASN A 706 -31.53 26.50 22.90
C ASN A 706 -30.63 25.59 22.05
N GLY A 707 -29.61 26.15 21.44
CA GLY A 707 -28.70 25.36 20.61
C GLY A 707 -27.94 24.28 21.38
N GLU A 708 -27.57 24.55 22.64
CA GLU A 708 -26.97 23.56 23.56
C GLU A 708 -27.90 22.34 23.79
N ASP A 709 -29.20 22.58 23.93
CA ASP A 709 -30.19 21.51 24.12
C ASP A 709 -30.32 20.62 22.87
N LEU A 710 -30.15 21.19 21.67
CA LEU A 710 -30.19 20.42 20.41
C LEU A 710 -28.97 19.52 20.23
N ILE A 711 -27.77 19.97 20.60
CA ILE A 711 -26.55 19.15 20.54
C ILE A 711 -26.55 18.08 21.61
N SER A 712 -27.11 18.37 22.79
CA SER A 712 -27.18 17.42 23.90
C SER A 712 -27.97 16.14 23.54
N VAL A 713 -28.84 16.19 22.53
CA VAL A 713 -29.61 15.03 22.05
C VAL A 713 -28.74 13.90 21.51
N ILE A 714 -27.60 14.23 20.88
CA ILE A 714 -26.73 13.23 20.23
C ILE A 714 -25.63 12.69 21.16
N ILE A 715 -25.47 13.26 22.37
CA ILE A 715 -24.39 12.91 23.29
C ILE A 715 -24.88 11.84 24.28
N PRO A 716 -24.15 10.72 24.45
CA PRO A 716 -24.51 9.69 25.42
C PRO A 716 -24.53 10.21 26.85
N GLU A 717 -25.49 9.72 27.65
CA GLU A 717 -25.66 10.15 29.05
C GLU A 717 -24.45 9.81 29.94
N ASN A 718 -23.70 8.76 29.63
CA ASN A 718 -22.58 8.29 30.44
C ASN A 718 -21.27 9.09 30.25
N ILE A 719 -21.31 10.22 29.56
CA ILE A 719 -20.13 11.05 29.29
C ILE A 719 -20.05 12.20 30.29
N HIS A 720 -18.91 12.24 31.00
CA HIS A 720 -18.53 13.30 31.92
C HIS A 720 -17.18 13.86 31.49
N LEU A 721 -17.18 15.11 31.03
CA LEU A 721 -15.96 15.72 30.51
C LEU A 721 -15.96 17.21 30.78
N ARG A 722 -14.78 17.74 31.11
CA ARG A 722 -14.53 19.17 31.16
C ARG A 722 -13.25 19.54 30.43
N PHE A 723 -13.32 20.57 29.60
CA PHE A 723 -12.14 21.13 28.95
C PHE A 723 -12.36 22.59 28.55
N ARG A 724 -11.27 23.29 28.26
CA ARG A 724 -11.32 24.66 27.77
C ARG A 724 -11.28 24.70 26.24
N SER A 725 -12.29 25.31 25.64
CA SER A 725 -12.39 25.52 24.20
C SER A 725 -11.27 26.44 23.70
N ARG A 726 -11.06 26.48 22.39
CA ARG A 726 -10.16 27.41 21.70
C ARG A 726 -10.69 28.85 21.77
N SER A 727 -12.00 29.03 21.86
CA SER A 727 -12.66 30.32 22.14
C SER A 727 -12.51 30.80 23.59
N ASN A 728 -11.77 30.07 24.43
CA ASN A 728 -11.55 30.34 25.87
C ASN A 728 -12.75 30.10 26.80
N ASP A 729 -13.80 29.44 26.32
CA ASP A 729 -14.96 29.02 27.11
C ASP A 729 -14.71 27.69 27.83
N ASP A 730 -15.27 27.53 29.03
CA ASP A 730 -15.29 26.25 29.74
C ASP A 730 -16.42 25.38 29.18
N VAL A 731 -16.07 24.27 28.52
CA VAL A 731 -17.02 23.27 28.06
C VAL A 731 -17.18 22.22 29.14
N VAL A 732 -18.42 22.01 29.58
CA VAL A 732 -18.79 21.00 30.57
C VAL A 732 -19.85 20.09 29.96
N VAL A 733 -19.59 18.78 30.01
CA VAL A 733 -20.53 17.74 29.59
C VAL A 733 -20.86 16.90 30.82
N LYS A 734 -22.13 16.85 31.19
CA LYS A 734 -22.63 16.10 32.35
C LYS A 734 -23.96 15.44 32.03
N ASN A 735 -24.06 14.11 32.17
CA ASN A 735 -25.29 13.36 31.90
C ASN A 735 -25.88 13.64 30.51
N GLY A 736 -25.02 13.68 29.47
CA GLY A 736 -25.44 13.98 28.09
C GLY A 736 -25.73 15.47 27.80
N LYS A 737 -25.76 16.34 28.81
CA LYS A 737 -25.98 17.79 28.63
C LYS A 737 -24.67 18.53 28.45
N VAL A 738 -24.60 19.35 27.39
CA VAL A 738 -23.47 20.23 27.09
C VAL A 738 -23.79 21.64 27.53
N SER A 739 -22.83 22.27 28.20
CA SER A 739 -22.78 23.73 28.36
C SER A 739 -21.45 24.26 27.86
N GLY A 740 -21.49 25.38 27.13
CA GLY A 740 -20.30 26.03 26.58
C GLY A 740 -20.04 25.67 25.11
N THR A 741 -19.14 26.44 24.50
CA THR A 741 -18.97 26.45 23.04
C THR A 741 -18.09 25.30 22.53
N LEU A 742 -18.64 24.48 21.66
CA LEU A 742 -17.97 23.41 20.93
C LEU A 742 -17.25 23.94 19.68
N ASP A 743 -15.95 23.72 19.62
CA ASP A 743 -15.09 24.13 18.51
C ASP A 743 -14.17 22.98 18.08
N LYS A 744 -13.06 23.27 17.39
CA LYS A 744 -12.10 22.25 16.96
C LYS A 744 -11.62 21.35 18.12
N ARG A 745 -11.49 21.85 19.35
CA ARG A 745 -11.06 21.04 20.52
C ARG A 745 -12.12 20.07 21.03
N ALA A 746 -13.38 20.31 20.68
CA ALA A 746 -14.45 19.40 21.06
C ALA A 746 -14.51 18.20 20.12
N ILE A 747 -14.64 18.47 18.83
CA ILE A 747 -15.07 17.49 17.82
C ILE A 747 -14.21 17.47 16.55
N GLY A 748 -13.18 18.32 16.50
CA GLY A 748 -12.31 18.45 15.35
C GLY A 748 -11.36 17.26 15.20
N ALA A 749 -11.01 16.94 13.96
CA ALA A 749 -9.95 15.98 13.69
C ALA A 749 -8.63 16.39 14.39
N GLU A 750 -7.96 15.39 14.97
CA GLU A 750 -6.70 15.43 15.74
C GLU A 750 -6.77 16.01 17.17
N ASP A 751 -7.77 16.83 17.49
CA ASP A 751 -7.87 17.60 18.76
C ASP A 751 -9.22 17.40 19.48
N GLY A 752 -10.07 16.50 18.98
CA GLY A 752 -11.45 16.32 19.43
C GLY A 752 -11.60 15.53 20.73
N ARG A 753 -11.56 16.22 21.87
CA ARG A 753 -11.62 15.62 23.22
C ARG A 753 -12.94 14.94 23.54
N LEU A 754 -14.06 15.49 23.07
CA LEU A 754 -15.39 14.90 23.29
C LEU A 754 -15.52 13.60 22.50
N LEU A 755 -15.05 13.60 21.26
CA LEU A 755 -15.05 12.41 20.41
C LEU A 755 -14.15 11.30 20.98
N ASP A 756 -12.96 11.67 21.46
CA ASP A 756 -12.05 10.74 22.14
C ASP A 756 -12.72 10.07 23.34
N ALA A 757 -13.39 10.85 24.20
CA ALA A 757 -14.08 10.34 25.39
C ALA A 757 -15.22 9.37 25.02
N ILE A 758 -16.01 9.68 23.98
CA ILE A 758 -17.10 8.81 23.51
C ILE A 758 -16.55 7.49 22.99
N VAL A 759 -15.52 7.53 22.14
CA VAL A 759 -14.94 6.32 21.53
C VAL A 759 -14.28 5.44 22.59
N GLN A 760 -13.61 6.03 23.59
CA GLN A 760 -12.94 5.28 24.66
C GLN A 760 -13.93 4.62 25.64
N THR A 761 -15.04 5.31 25.96
CA THR A 761 -16.00 4.83 26.97
C THR A 761 -17.02 3.86 26.36
N ASN A 762 -17.59 4.19 25.19
CA ASN A 762 -18.69 3.44 24.57
C ASN A 762 -18.23 2.56 23.40
N GLY A 763 -16.97 2.67 23.00
CA GLY A 763 -16.39 1.93 21.89
C GLY A 763 -16.58 2.58 20.51
N PRO A 764 -15.96 2.01 19.47
CA PRO A 764 -15.89 2.61 18.13
C PRO A 764 -17.24 2.64 17.39
N THR A 765 -18.16 1.71 17.69
CA THR A 765 -19.47 1.64 17.01
C THR A 765 -20.36 2.81 17.41
N GLU A 766 -20.42 3.13 18.70
CA GLU A 766 -21.15 4.31 19.19
C GLU A 766 -20.47 5.61 18.75
N GLY A 767 -19.12 5.64 18.72
CA GLY A 767 -18.38 6.77 18.16
C GLY A 767 -18.68 7.03 16.68
N ALA A 768 -18.84 5.98 15.87
CA ALA A 768 -19.25 6.11 14.46
C ALA A 768 -20.69 6.63 14.33
N ARG A 769 -21.63 6.14 15.15
CA ARG A 769 -23.01 6.64 15.17
C ARG A 769 -23.05 8.12 15.54
N PHE A 770 -22.34 8.51 16.60
CA PHE A 770 -22.19 9.89 17.02
C PHE A 770 -21.64 10.77 15.89
N LEU A 771 -20.60 10.33 15.18
CA LEU A 771 -20.04 11.06 14.04
C LEU A 771 -21.05 11.25 12.89
N ASP A 772 -21.83 10.23 12.56
CA ASP A 772 -22.84 10.32 11.50
C ASP A 772 -23.96 11.31 11.87
N GLU A 773 -24.44 11.26 13.11
CA GLU A 773 -25.47 12.19 13.62
C GLU A 773 -24.92 13.61 13.74
N PHE A 774 -23.71 13.75 14.29
CA PHE A 774 -23.04 15.03 14.48
C PHE A 774 -22.76 15.74 13.15
N THR A 775 -22.25 15.03 12.14
CA THR A 775 -21.91 15.64 10.84
C THR A 775 -23.16 16.17 10.14
N ARG A 776 -24.26 15.40 10.15
CA ARG A 776 -25.57 15.80 9.60
C ARG A 776 -26.20 16.95 10.36
N LEU A 777 -26.19 16.91 11.70
CA LEU A 777 -26.70 17.99 12.54
C LEU A 777 -25.95 19.29 12.29
N SER A 778 -24.61 19.23 12.26
CA SER A 778 -23.76 20.40 12.07
C SER A 778 -23.96 21.05 10.70
N ILE A 779 -24.12 20.25 9.65
CA ILE A 779 -24.43 20.76 8.30
C ILE A 779 -25.84 21.35 8.26
N GLY A 780 -26.82 20.71 8.89
CA GLY A 780 -28.16 21.27 9.06
C GLY A 780 -28.11 22.63 9.75
N ALA A 781 -27.32 22.75 10.82
CA ALA A 781 -27.11 24.00 11.55
C ALA A 781 -26.52 25.10 10.66
N CYS A 782 -25.40 24.82 9.97
CA CYS A 782 -24.80 25.76 9.01
C CYS A 782 -25.79 26.20 7.93
N THR A 783 -26.55 25.26 7.38
CA THR A 783 -27.50 25.54 6.29
C THR A 783 -28.65 26.42 6.75
N SER A 784 -29.25 26.12 7.92
CA SER A 784 -30.41 26.87 8.43
C SER A 784 -30.04 28.22 9.03
N LEU A 785 -28.85 28.35 9.64
CA LEU A 785 -28.39 29.62 10.22
C LEU A 785 -27.78 30.55 9.17
N GLY A 786 -27.26 29.99 8.08
CA GLY A 786 -26.55 30.73 7.04
C GLY A 786 -25.16 31.15 7.52
N PHE A 787 -24.13 30.75 6.77
CA PHE A 787 -22.75 31.12 7.07
C PHE A 787 -22.02 31.47 5.78
N THR A 788 -21.52 32.71 5.68
CA THR A 788 -20.85 33.22 4.49
C THR A 788 -19.78 34.22 4.90
N THR A 789 -18.74 34.36 4.08
CA THR A 789 -17.72 35.40 4.24
C THR A 789 -17.83 36.44 3.14
N GLY A 790 -17.75 37.72 3.50
CA GLY A 790 -17.71 38.84 2.58
C GLY A 790 -16.29 39.40 2.42
N ILE A 791 -16.11 40.35 1.49
CA ILE A 791 -14.85 41.11 1.39
C ILE A 791 -14.70 42.09 2.56
N ASP A 792 -15.82 42.52 3.13
CA ASP A 792 -15.96 43.44 4.27
C ASP A 792 -15.54 42.83 5.61
N ASP A 793 -15.48 41.51 5.72
CA ASP A 793 -14.96 40.81 6.91
C ASP A 793 -13.50 41.15 7.22
N GLU A 794 -12.76 41.70 6.25
CA GLU A 794 -11.38 42.12 6.38
C GLU A 794 -11.22 43.65 6.42
N ASP A 795 -12.31 44.41 6.47
CA ASP A 795 -12.25 45.89 6.52
C ASP A 795 -11.74 46.35 7.88
N LEU A 796 -10.69 47.17 7.85
CA LEU A 796 -10.14 47.84 9.02
C LEU A 796 -10.54 49.32 8.98
N SER A 797 -10.70 49.95 10.14
CA SER A 797 -10.96 51.38 10.19
C SER A 797 -9.78 52.17 9.64
N SER A 798 -10.06 53.40 9.20
CA SER A 798 -9.01 54.35 8.79
C SER A 798 -8.01 54.63 9.91
N HIS A 799 -8.44 54.54 11.18
CA HIS A 799 -7.57 54.68 12.34
C HIS A 799 -6.57 53.53 12.43
N ALA A 800 -7.03 52.28 12.38
CA ALA A 800 -6.14 51.12 12.45
C ALA A 800 -5.16 51.05 11.26
N LEU A 801 -5.62 51.41 10.05
CA LEU A 801 -4.74 51.50 8.89
C LEU A 801 -3.62 52.54 9.08
N SER A 802 -3.91 53.68 9.72
CA SER A 802 -2.90 54.69 10.02
C SER A 802 -1.88 54.21 11.06
N GLU A 803 -2.32 53.45 12.06
CA GLU A 803 -1.46 52.85 13.09
C GLU A 803 -0.57 51.73 12.52
N ILE A 804 -1.10 50.92 11.60
CA ILE A 804 -0.34 49.89 10.88
C ILE A 804 0.76 50.53 10.03
N GLU A 805 0.46 51.61 9.31
CA GLU A 805 1.46 52.35 8.53
C GLU A 805 2.52 52.98 9.45
N ARG A 806 2.12 53.52 10.61
CA ARG A 806 3.05 54.04 11.62
C ARG A 806 4.03 52.98 12.09
N HIS A 807 3.56 51.80 12.48
CA HIS A 807 4.42 50.70 12.93
C HIS A 807 5.32 50.14 11.81
N ASN A 808 4.81 50.04 10.58
CA ASN A 808 5.63 49.65 9.43
C ASN A 808 6.75 50.67 9.16
N GLN A 809 6.48 51.97 9.36
CA GLN A 809 7.47 53.03 9.19
C GLN A 809 8.51 53.01 10.32
N GLU A 810 8.09 52.83 11.57
CA GLU A 810 8.99 52.65 12.71
C GLU A 810 9.97 51.49 12.49
N ALA A 811 9.47 50.33 12.02
CA ALA A 811 10.32 49.20 11.70
C ALA A 811 11.34 49.50 10.58
N ARG A 812 10.96 50.30 9.57
CA ARG A 812 11.90 50.74 8.51
C ARG A 812 12.98 51.66 9.06
N ASP A 813 12.60 52.58 9.95
CA ASP A 813 13.51 53.55 10.55
C ASP A 813 14.49 52.84 11.50
N GLU A 814 14.04 51.84 12.26
CA GLU A 814 14.91 50.99 13.08
C GLU A 814 15.89 50.17 12.25
N VAL A 815 15.45 49.61 11.11
CA VAL A 815 16.36 48.93 10.18
C VAL A 815 17.41 49.89 9.63
N GLN A 816 17.02 51.13 9.31
CA GLN A 816 17.97 52.14 8.85
C GLN A 816 18.98 52.49 9.95
N ALA A 817 18.53 52.66 11.19
CA ALA A 817 19.42 52.91 12.33
C ALA A 817 20.40 51.74 12.56
N GLU A 818 19.96 50.50 12.35
CA GLU A 818 20.81 49.32 12.48
C GLU A 818 21.84 49.22 11.33
N LEU A 819 21.44 49.59 10.09
CA LEU A 819 22.35 49.72 8.95
C LEU A 819 23.40 50.82 9.19
N ASP A 820 23.02 51.93 9.82
CA ASP A 820 23.91 53.03 10.15
C ASP A 820 24.97 52.61 11.19
N LYS A 821 24.59 51.79 12.19
CA LYS A 821 25.55 51.18 13.15
C LYS A 821 26.56 50.26 12.47
N PHE A 822 26.16 49.56 11.41
CA PHE A 822 27.06 48.67 10.68
C PHE A 822 28.08 49.42 9.81
N GLY A 823 27.73 50.60 9.30
CA GLY A 823 28.62 51.41 8.45
C GLY A 823 29.00 50.73 7.13
N LYS A 824 30.11 51.17 6.49
CA LYS A 824 30.52 50.67 5.16
C LYS A 824 31.21 49.30 5.16
N ASP A 825 31.98 49.00 6.21
CA ASP A 825 32.84 47.80 6.27
C ASP A 825 32.58 46.92 7.52
N GLY A 826 31.59 47.25 8.35
CA GLY A 826 31.26 46.46 9.57
C GLY A 826 32.35 46.48 10.66
N ARG A 827 33.38 47.33 10.51
CA ARG A 827 34.50 47.41 11.46
C ARG A 827 34.05 48.11 12.74
N GLY A 828 33.87 47.33 13.80
CA GLY A 828 33.38 47.81 15.10
C GLY A 828 31.94 47.39 15.43
N TYR A 829 31.28 46.64 14.54
CA TYR A 829 29.96 46.07 14.80
C TYR A 829 30.09 44.82 15.68
N GLU A 830 29.34 44.76 16.77
CA GLU A 830 29.36 43.64 17.72
C GLU A 830 28.71 42.40 17.08
N ALA A 831 29.54 41.42 16.72
CA ALA A 831 29.07 40.17 16.14
C ALA A 831 28.66 39.19 17.24
N ARG A 832 27.55 38.48 17.02
CA ARG A 832 27.16 37.37 17.91
C ARG A 832 28.22 36.24 17.85
N PRO A 833 28.47 35.52 18.95
CA PRO A 833 29.40 34.40 18.95
C PRO A 833 29.07 33.38 17.85
N GLY A 834 30.08 33.02 17.04
CA GLY A 834 29.92 32.04 15.95
C GLY A 834 29.32 32.56 14.66
N ARG A 835 28.98 33.86 14.57
CA ARG A 835 28.47 34.50 13.35
C ARG A 835 29.40 35.59 12.85
N THR A 836 29.36 35.86 11.55
CA THR A 836 30.04 37.04 10.99
C THR A 836 29.28 38.32 11.35
N PRO A 837 29.94 39.49 11.36
CA PRO A 837 29.25 40.77 11.57
C PRO A 837 28.10 41.01 10.58
N LYS A 838 28.26 40.59 9.31
CA LYS A 838 27.23 40.71 8.28
C LYS A 838 26.03 39.79 8.55
N GLU A 839 26.27 38.54 8.97
CA GLU A 839 25.18 37.64 9.36
C GLU A 839 24.46 38.15 10.61
N THR A 840 25.19 38.72 11.56
CA THR A 840 24.61 39.32 12.77
C THR A 840 23.71 40.50 12.42
N LEU A 841 24.14 41.36 11.50
CA LEU A 841 23.32 42.46 10.98
C LEU A 841 22.02 41.95 10.35
N GLU A 842 22.11 40.97 9.46
CA GLU A 842 20.93 40.40 8.79
C GLU A 842 19.97 39.75 9.81
N GLU A 843 20.49 39.09 10.84
CA GLU A 843 19.68 38.49 11.90
C GLU A 843 18.99 39.55 12.76
N ASN A 844 19.72 40.60 13.18
CA ASN A 844 19.15 41.71 13.94
C ASN A 844 18.06 42.43 13.13
N ILE A 845 18.29 42.69 11.84
CA ILE A 845 17.29 43.28 10.94
C ILE A 845 16.06 42.36 10.81
N MET A 846 16.24 41.05 10.69
CA MET A 846 15.10 40.13 10.64
C MET A 846 14.27 40.16 11.93
N VAL A 847 14.92 40.24 13.10
CA VAL A 847 14.21 40.36 14.40
C VAL A 847 13.41 41.66 14.45
N ILE A 848 14.00 42.79 14.05
CA ILE A 848 13.32 44.10 14.00
C ILE A 848 12.09 44.03 13.09
N LEU A 849 12.23 43.48 11.88
CA LEU A 849 11.12 43.38 10.92
C LEU A 849 10.03 42.40 11.37
N ASP A 850 10.39 41.31 12.04
CA ASP A 850 9.42 40.36 12.60
C ASP A 850 8.66 40.99 13.80
N LEU A 851 9.32 41.80 14.64
CA LEU A 851 8.65 42.58 15.71
C LEU A 851 7.72 43.65 15.15
N GLY A 852 8.17 44.40 14.14
CA GLY A 852 7.33 45.38 13.44
C GLY A 852 6.09 44.75 12.81
N LYS A 853 6.24 43.57 12.18
CA LYS A 853 5.12 42.78 11.67
C LYS A 853 4.16 42.39 12.80
N GLN A 854 4.65 41.93 13.94
CA GLN A 854 3.80 41.54 15.07
C GLN A 854 3.01 42.73 15.62
N ALA A 855 3.63 43.90 15.77
CA ALA A 855 2.94 45.11 16.20
C ALA A 855 1.81 45.51 15.25
N ALA A 856 2.10 45.58 13.94
CA ALA A 856 1.09 45.84 12.90
C ALA A 856 -0.02 44.77 12.88
N GLY A 857 0.34 43.51 13.05
CA GLY A 857 -0.60 42.39 13.10
C GLY A 857 -1.51 42.43 14.32
N ASN A 858 -1.00 42.83 15.49
CA ASN A 858 -1.79 42.95 16.72
C ASN A 858 -2.86 44.04 16.60
N VAL A 859 -2.53 45.19 16.00
CA VAL A 859 -3.52 46.26 15.73
C VAL A 859 -4.67 45.73 14.87
N ALA A 860 -4.35 45.04 13.77
CA ALA A 860 -5.38 44.42 12.92
C ALA A 860 -6.17 43.33 13.67
N LYS A 861 -5.50 42.53 14.51
CA LYS A 861 -6.12 41.45 15.28
C LYS A 861 -7.11 41.96 16.31
N ASP A 862 -6.76 43.02 17.03
CA ASP A 862 -7.61 43.59 18.08
C ASP A 862 -8.89 44.16 17.49
N GLU A 863 -8.79 44.92 16.40
CA GLU A 863 -9.97 45.46 15.70
C GLU A 863 -10.84 44.37 15.07
N LEU A 864 -10.22 43.35 14.45
CA LEU A 864 -10.98 42.20 13.93
C LEU A 864 -11.68 41.44 15.06
N ASN A 865 -11.08 41.32 16.25
CA ASN A 865 -11.74 40.72 17.41
C ASN A 865 -12.89 41.58 17.95
N GLU A 866 -12.80 42.91 17.87
CA GLU A 866 -13.90 43.83 18.22
C GLU A 866 -15.12 43.61 17.31
N SER A 867 -14.90 43.29 16.02
CA SER A 867 -15.98 42.89 15.11
C SER A 867 -16.64 41.54 15.50
N GLY A 868 -15.98 40.78 16.37
CA GLY A 868 -16.55 39.71 17.19
C GLY A 868 -17.43 38.71 16.44
N ASN A 869 -18.63 38.50 16.98
CA ASN A 869 -19.57 37.46 16.55
C ASN A 869 -20.29 37.75 15.23
N THR A 870 -20.21 38.98 14.71
CA THR A 870 -20.83 39.37 13.44
C THR A 870 -19.96 39.08 12.23
N ASN A 871 -18.67 38.85 12.43
CA ASN A 871 -17.71 38.58 11.38
C ASN A 871 -17.50 37.06 11.22
N ALA A 872 -17.86 36.53 10.06
CA ALA A 872 -17.77 35.09 9.80
C ALA A 872 -16.31 34.62 9.67
N ALA A 873 -15.43 35.43 9.08
CA ALA A 873 -14.01 35.11 8.93
C ALA A 873 -13.31 34.98 10.30
N VAL A 874 -13.60 35.89 11.22
CA VAL A 874 -13.14 35.83 12.62
C VAL A 874 -13.72 34.61 13.32
N GLY A 875 -15.02 34.33 13.14
CA GLY A 875 -15.65 33.12 13.66
C GLY A 875 -14.97 31.82 13.21
N MET A 876 -14.54 31.72 11.95
CA MET A 876 -13.79 30.55 11.45
C MET A 876 -12.39 30.44 12.05
N ALA A 877 -11.69 31.57 12.21
CA ALA A 877 -10.34 31.60 12.74
C ALA A 877 -10.28 31.28 14.25
N ILE A 878 -11.25 31.78 15.03
CA ILE A 878 -11.37 31.52 16.48
C ILE A 878 -11.79 30.07 16.73
N SER A 879 -12.84 29.59 16.06
CA SER A 879 -13.32 28.20 16.19
C SER A 879 -12.31 27.16 15.69
N GLY A 880 -11.35 27.58 14.85
CA GLY A 880 -10.38 26.70 14.23
C GLY A 880 -10.96 25.87 13.08
N ALA A 881 -12.11 26.26 12.53
CA ALA A 881 -12.72 25.63 11.38
C ALA A 881 -11.82 25.75 10.15
N ARG A 882 -11.43 26.97 9.75
CA ARG A 882 -10.49 27.22 8.65
C ARG A 882 -9.83 28.59 8.80
N GLY A 883 -8.53 28.64 8.54
CA GLY A 883 -7.75 29.88 8.71
C GLY A 883 -7.27 30.09 10.16
N SER A 884 -6.33 31.02 10.31
CA SER A 884 -5.82 31.47 11.60
C SER A 884 -5.97 32.99 11.69
N MET A 885 -5.94 33.53 12.91
CA MET A 885 -5.92 34.98 13.10
C MET A 885 -4.71 35.60 12.39
N ASP A 886 -3.55 34.95 12.42
CA ASP A 886 -2.35 35.44 11.72
C ASP A 886 -2.59 35.57 10.20
N ASN A 887 -3.31 34.63 9.58
CA ASN A 887 -3.66 34.73 8.17
C ASN A 887 -4.57 35.92 7.87
N LEU A 888 -5.59 36.16 8.73
CA LEU A 888 -6.46 37.33 8.61
C LEU A 888 -5.67 38.63 8.77
N THR A 889 -4.75 38.69 9.74
CA THR A 889 -3.90 39.88 9.94
C THR A 889 -2.97 40.14 8.76
N MET A 890 -2.54 39.11 8.02
CA MET A 890 -1.76 39.29 6.79
C MET A 890 -2.63 39.75 5.61
N MET A 891 -3.89 39.32 5.55
CA MET A 891 -4.83 39.71 4.49
C MET A 891 -5.31 41.16 4.64
N ALA A 892 -5.60 41.58 5.88
CA ALA A 892 -6.08 42.92 6.20
C ALA A 892 -4.95 43.92 6.50
N GLY A 893 -3.95 43.51 7.29
CA GLY A 893 -2.92 44.40 7.86
C GLY A 893 -1.62 44.50 7.07
N SER A 894 -0.66 43.59 7.29
CA SER A 894 0.66 43.61 6.64
C SER A 894 1.25 42.20 6.50
N ILE A 895 1.84 41.88 5.35
CA ILE A 895 2.40 40.54 5.06
C ILE A 895 3.76 40.34 5.77
N GLY A 896 4.62 41.36 5.73
CA GLY A 896 5.96 41.36 6.32
C GLY A 896 7.08 40.89 5.39
N GLN A 897 8.15 40.32 5.96
CA GLN A 897 9.39 40.03 5.23
C GLN A 897 9.30 38.75 4.38
N ALA A 898 9.54 38.88 3.07
CA ALA A 898 9.73 37.76 2.15
C ALA A 898 11.11 37.12 2.37
N LYS A 899 11.14 35.81 2.63
CA LYS A 899 12.37 35.06 2.95
C LYS A 899 12.66 34.04 1.83
N VAL A 900 13.94 33.84 1.54
CA VAL A 900 14.45 32.75 0.68
C VAL A 900 15.57 32.02 1.40
N ARG A 901 15.40 30.73 1.67
CA ARG A 901 16.35 29.86 2.41
C ARG A 901 16.75 30.41 3.77
N GLY A 902 15.80 31.04 4.46
CA GLY A 902 16.01 31.64 5.79
C GLY A 902 16.73 32.99 5.79
N ALA A 903 17.07 33.55 4.62
CA ALA A 903 17.64 34.88 4.49
C ALA A 903 16.70 35.83 3.75
N ARG A 904 16.92 37.14 3.86
CA ARG A 904 16.25 38.15 3.02
C ARG A 904 16.69 38.00 1.56
N LEU A 905 16.00 38.67 0.64
CA LEU A 905 16.27 38.54 -0.79
C LEU A 905 17.66 39.11 -1.15
N GLU A 906 18.59 38.26 -1.56
CA GLU A 906 19.91 38.69 -2.07
C GLU A 906 20.11 38.42 -3.56
N ARG A 907 19.37 37.46 -4.14
CA ARG A 907 19.54 37.05 -5.54
C ARG A 907 18.85 38.05 -6.46
N GLY A 908 19.60 38.61 -7.41
CA GLY A 908 19.10 39.60 -8.36
C GLY A 908 20.20 40.12 -9.27
N TYR A 909 20.14 41.40 -9.60
CA TYR A 909 21.17 42.12 -10.35
C TYR A 909 22.44 42.33 -9.50
N HIS A 910 23.54 42.72 -10.16
CA HIS A 910 24.78 43.04 -9.44
C HIS A 910 24.54 44.14 -8.39
N GLN A 911 24.74 43.80 -7.11
CA GLN A 911 24.54 44.65 -5.93
C GLN A 911 23.09 45.14 -5.68
N ARG A 912 22.04 44.51 -6.24
CA ARG A 912 20.64 44.87 -5.95
C ARG A 912 19.66 43.77 -6.36
N VAL A 913 18.51 43.66 -5.68
CA VAL A 913 17.52 42.62 -6.01
C VAL A 913 16.79 42.95 -7.31
N LEU A 914 16.21 44.16 -7.41
CA LEU A 914 15.47 44.65 -8.59
C LEU A 914 16.15 45.87 -9.22
N PRO A 915 15.90 46.16 -10.51
CA PRO A 915 16.50 47.30 -11.19
C PRO A 915 15.96 48.66 -10.71
N HIS A 916 14.84 48.65 -10.00
CA HIS A 916 14.18 49.82 -9.40
C HIS A 916 14.93 50.37 -8.18
N PHE A 917 15.78 49.56 -7.53
CA PHE A 917 16.55 50.00 -6.36
C PHE A 917 17.96 50.45 -6.72
N LYS A 918 18.56 51.24 -5.83
CA LYS A 918 19.94 51.68 -5.94
C LYS A 918 20.88 50.49 -5.74
N ARG A 919 22.08 50.56 -6.35
CA ARG A 919 23.11 49.53 -6.14
C ARG A 919 23.67 49.67 -4.72
N GLY A 920 23.88 48.54 -4.05
CA GLY A 920 24.32 48.46 -2.66
C GLY A 920 23.19 48.61 -1.64
N GLY A 921 21.93 48.67 -2.08
CA GLY A 921 20.78 48.80 -1.20
C GLY A 921 20.57 47.61 -0.27
N LEU A 922 20.49 47.87 1.03
CA LEU A 922 20.24 46.89 2.11
C LEU A 922 18.99 47.22 2.94
N GLY A 923 18.25 48.27 2.57
CA GLY A 923 17.06 48.71 3.27
C GLY A 923 15.93 47.69 3.25
N ALA A 924 14.95 47.84 4.14
CA ALA A 924 13.79 46.95 4.25
C ALA A 924 13.06 46.70 2.90
N PRO A 925 12.63 47.72 2.12
CA PRO A 925 11.92 47.49 0.85
C PRO A 925 12.82 46.89 -0.23
N GLU A 926 14.12 47.23 -0.23
CA GLU A 926 15.08 46.75 -1.23
C GLU A 926 15.37 45.25 -1.11
N LYS A 927 15.13 44.71 0.10
CA LYS A 927 15.37 43.32 0.49
C LYS A 927 14.09 42.51 0.72
N GLY A 928 12.92 43.04 0.37
CA GLY A 928 11.66 42.30 0.35
C GLY A 928 10.80 42.37 1.60
N PHE A 929 10.84 43.48 2.32
CA PHE A 929 9.81 43.79 3.30
C PHE A 929 8.55 44.32 2.59
N ILE A 930 7.43 43.63 2.78
CA ILE A 930 6.13 43.96 2.18
C ILE A 930 5.28 44.62 3.25
N SER A 931 5.00 45.92 3.09
CA SER A 931 4.15 46.68 4.01
C SER A 931 2.67 46.58 3.66
N SER A 932 2.37 46.28 2.40
CA SER A 932 0.99 46.17 1.91
C SER A 932 0.35 44.85 2.32
N SER A 933 -0.97 44.85 2.42
CA SER A 933 -1.79 43.66 2.61
C SER A 933 -2.37 43.14 1.29
N PHE A 934 -2.90 41.91 1.29
CA PHE A 934 -3.57 41.37 0.11
C PHE A 934 -4.81 42.19 -0.29
N LYS A 935 -5.53 42.72 0.70
CA LYS A 935 -6.71 43.55 0.49
C LYS A 935 -6.39 44.92 -0.09
N ARG A 936 -5.36 45.60 0.44
CA ARG A 936 -4.90 46.90 -0.10
C ARG A 936 -4.32 46.76 -1.51
N GLY A 937 -3.78 45.58 -1.82
CA GLY A 937 -3.09 45.28 -3.06
C GLY A 937 -1.59 45.53 -2.95
N LEU A 938 -0.81 44.70 -3.64
CA LEU A 938 0.66 44.72 -3.59
C LEU A 938 1.25 45.65 -4.64
N GLU A 939 2.33 46.35 -4.30
CA GLU A 939 3.11 47.06 -5.31
C GLU A 939 3.78 46.08 -6.29
N PRO A 940 4.11 46.48 -7.54
CA PRO A 940 4.76 45.59 -8.50
C PRO A 940 6.08 44.97 -8.00
N THR A 941 6.83 45.71 -7.19
CA THR A 941 8.06 45.27 -6.53
C THR A 941 7.76 44.22 -5.45
N GLU A 942 6.80 44.50 -4.58
CA GLU A 942 6.34 43.60 -3.52
C GLU A 942 5.77 42.29 -4.09
N PHE A 943 4.92 42.38 -5.13
CA PHE A 943 4.33 41.23 -5.81
C PHE A 943 5.41 40.28 -6.37
N PHE A 944 6.42 40.82 -7.05
CA PHE A 944 7.52 40.01 -7.58
C PHE A 944 8.32 39.34 -6.46
N MET A 945 8.65 40.10 -5.41
CA MET A 945 9.42 39.60 -4.27
C MET A 945 8.68 38.51 -3.48
N LEU A 946 7.36 38.68 -3.28
CA LEU A 946 6.50 37.67 -2.67
C LEU A 946 6.44 36.41 -3.54
N SER A 947 6.32 36.57 -4.87
CA SER A 947 6.29 35.46 -5.82
C SER A 947 7.59 34.63 -5.78
N VAL A 948 8.73 35.27 -5.58
CA VAL A 948 10.02 34.57 -5.42
C VAL A 948 10.03 33.71 -4.15
N SER A 949 9.53 34.24 -3.03
CA SER A 949 9.40 33.48 -1.77
C SER A 949 8.39 32.33 -1.89
N GLY A 950 7.25 32.56 -2.55
CA GLY A 950 6.26 31.52 -2.84
C GLY A 950 6.83 30.36 -3.66
N ARG A 951 7.73 30.65 -4.61
CA ARG A 951 8.39 29.61 -5.43
C ARG A 951 9.26 28.67 -4.60
N GLU A 952 9.91 29.16 -3.55
CA GLU A 952 10.67 28.30 -2.65
C GLU A 952 9.76 27.29 -1.96
N SER A 953 8.66 27.74 -1.38
CA SER A 953 7.70 26.88 -0.66
C SER A 953 7.19 25.72 -1.53
N LEU A 954 6.93 26.00 -2.82
CA LEU A 954 6.55 24.97 -3.80
C LEU A 954 7.67 23.96 -4.07
N VAL A 955 8.91 24.45 -4.23
CA VAL A 955 10.08 23.59 -4.48
C VAL A 955 10.40 22.73 -3.26
N ASP A 956 10.35 23.31 -2.06
CA ASP A 956 10.69 22.61 -0.83
C ASP A 956 9.68 21.49 -0.52
N THR A 957 8.39 21.76 -0.76
CA THR A 957 7.33 20.74 -0.67
C THR A 957 7.60 19.56 -1.63
N ALA A 958 8.00 19.85 -2.88
CA ALA A 958 8.32 18.81 -3.85
C ALA A 958 9.58 18.00 -3.46
N VAL A 959 10.64 18.66 -2.98
CA VAL A 959 11.90 18.00 -2.60
C VAL A 959 11.73 17.17 -1.33
N ARG A 960 11.00 17.67 -0.32
CA ARG A 960 10.79 17.01 0.97
C ARG A 960 10.09 15.66 0.81
N THR A 961 9.17 15.56 -0.13
CA THR A 961 8.46 14.31 -0.47
C THR A 961 9.43 13.17 -0.81
N SER A 962 10.47 13.45 -1.60
CA SER A 962 11.46 12.43 -1.99
C SER A 962 12.31 11.91 -0.82
N LYS A 963 12.76 12.83 0.06
CA LYS A 963 13.58 12.50 1.23
C LYS A 963 12.76 11.76 2.28
N SER A 964 11.57 12.26 2.58
CA SER A 964 10.65 11.67 3.57
C SER A 964 10.26 10.25 3.17
N GLY A 965 9.79 10.05 1.92
CA GLY A 965 9.40 8.73 1.45
C GLY A 965 10.56 7.73 1.40
N TYR A 966 11.78 8.18 1.07
CA TYR A 966 12.95 7.31 1.10
C TYR A 966 13.35 6.91 2.53
N MET A 967 13.34 7.87 3.47
CA MET A 967 13.60 7.60 4.88
C MET A 967 12.57 6.63 5.46
N GLN A 968 11.29 6.91 5.23
CA GLN A 968 10.18 6.05 5.66
C GLN A 968 10.36 4.62 5.13
N ARG A 969 10.66 4.46 3.83
CA ARG A 969 10.88 3.13 3.25
C ARG A 969 12.07 2.39 3.88
N ARG A 970 13.15 3.11 4.21
CA ARG A 970 14.30 2.50 4.89
C ARG A 970 13.94 2.00 6.29
N LEU A 971 13.13 2.77 7.02
CA LEU A 971 12.65 2.40 8.35
C LEU A 971 11.68 1.22 8.29
N ILE A 972 10.70 1.27 7.39
CA ILE A 972 9.73 0.17 7.17
C ILE A 972 10.49 -1.13 6.86
N ASN A 973 11.38 -1.12 5.86
CA ASN A 973 12.13 -2.33 5.51
C ASN A 973 13.07 -2.84 6.62
N ALA A 974 13.40 -2.02 7.61
CA ALA A 974 14.21 -2.43 8.76
C ALA A 974 13.36 -2.96 9.93
N MET A 975 12.10 -2.54 10.02
CA MET A 975 11.20 -2.84 11.14
C MET A 975 10.07 -3.83 10.78
N ASP A 976 9.85 -4.16 9.51
CA ASP A 976 8.79 -5.06 9.02
C ASP A 976 8.82 -6.47 9.67
N ASP A 977 10.01 -6.91 10.08
CA ASP A 977 10.20 -8.21 10.72
C ASP A 977 9.79 -8.26 12.20
N LEU A 978 9.51 -7.11 12.83
CA LEU A 978 9.24 -7.01 14.26
C LEU A 978 7.79 -7.38 14.58
N LYS A 979 7.60 -8.24 15.58
CA LYS A 979 6.29 -8.70 16.04
C LYS A 979 6.25 -8.77 17.55
N VAL A 980 5.08 -8.48 18.13
CA VAL A 980 4.80 -8.73 19.55
C VAL A 980 4.45 -10.21 19.70
N PHE A 981 5.11 -10.89 20.63
CA PHE A 981 4.83 -12.28 20.97
C PHE A 981 3.91 -12.34 22.17
N ASP A 982 3.06 -13.37 22.19
CA ASP A 982 2.16 -13.67 23.30
C ASP A 982 2.94 -14.44 24.38
N ASP A 983 3.86 -13.74 25.04
CA ASP A 983 4.50 -14.18 26.28
C ASP A 983 4.13 -13.25 27.44
N ASP A 984 4.45 -13.63 28.67
CA ASP A 984 4.02 -12.92 29.89
C ASP A 984 4.34 -11.42 29.89
N ASN A 985 5.39 -11.02 29.15
CA ASN A 985 5.86 -9.63 29.07
C ASN A 985 5.59 -8.96 27.72
N LEU A 986 4.87 -9.59 26.79
CA LEU A 986 4.62 -9.06 25.43
C LEU A 986 5.91 -8.62 24.70
N SER A 987 6.91 -9.49 24.67
CA SER A 987 8.23 -9.16 24.10
C SER A 987 8.16 -8.93 22.59
N VAL A 988 8.94 -7.96 22.12
CA VAL A 988 9.07 -7.66 20.68
C VAL A 988 10.24 -8.42 20.12
N ARG A 989 9.99 -9.29 19.16
CA ARG A 989 11.02 -10.12 18.52
C ARG A 989 11.00 -9.99 17.01
N ASN A 990 12.14 -10.21 16.39
CA ASN A 990 12.23 -10.30 14.93
C ASN A 990 11.87 -11.71 14.41
N THR A 991 11.83 -11.90 13.08
CA THR A 991 11.58 -13.20 12.42
C THR A 991 12.62 -14.27 12.72
N ALA A 992 13.83 -13.88 13.16
CA ALA A 992 14.87 -14.79 13.65
C ALA A 992 14.72 -15.12 15.15
N ASN A 993 13.58 -14.78 15.77
CA ASN A 993 13.26 -14.96 17.18
C ASN A 993 14.27 -14.30 18.14
N ARG A 994 14.87 -13.17 17.72
CA ARG A 994 15.71 -12.35 18.59
C ARG A 994 14.87 -11.29 19.28
N ILE A 995 15.00 -11.21 20.60
CA ILE A 995 14.34 -10.20 21.43
C ILE A 995 14.99 -8.85 21.15
N ILE A 996 14.18 -7.88 20.78
CA ILE A 996 14.56 -6.47 20.57
C ILE A 996 14.10 -5.64 21.76
N GLN A 997 12.90 -5.89 22.28
CA GLN A 997 12.39 -5.30 23.51
C GLN A 997 11.82 -6.40 24.41
N PHE A 998 12.08 -6.31 25.72
CA PHE A 998 11.55 -7.26 26.70
C PHE A 998 10.07 -7.06 26.99
N SER A 999 9.61 -5.80 26.96
CA SER A 999 8.21 -5.39 27.05
C SER A 999 7.89 -4.45 25.91
N TYR A 1000 6.75 -4.65 25.25
CA TYR A 1000 6.29 -3.76 24.18
C TYR A 1000 6.08 -2.34 24.72
N GLY A 1001 6.78 -1.35 24.16
CA GLY A 1001 6.61 0.04 24.59
C GLY A 1001 7.01 0.32 26.05
N GLU A 1002 7.70 -0.62 26.71
CA GLU A 1002 7.98 -0.64 28.17
C GLU A 1002 6.74 -0.82 29.06
N ASP A 1003 5.58 -0.26 28.68
CA ASP A 1003 4.32 -0.30 29.42
C ASP A 1003 3.32 -1.37 28.94
N GLY A 1004 3.55 -2.00 27.79
CA GLY A 1004 2.68 -3.01 27.20
C GLY A 1004 1.43 -2.46 26.50
N ILE A 1005 1.32 -1.13 26.31
CA ILE A 1005 0.08 -0.48 25.86
C ILE A 1005 0.20 -0.04 24.39
N ASP A 1006 -0.80 -0.39 23.58
CA ASP A 1006 -0.94 0.13 22.22
C ASP A 1006 -1.23 1.64 22.27
N PRO A 1007 -0.43 2.50 21.63
CA PRO A 1007 -0.66 3.94 21.61
C PRO A 1007 -2.06 4.33 21.10
N SER A 1008 -2.71 3.52 20.26
CA SER A 1008 -4.09 3.78 19.80
C SER A 1008 -5.16 3.57 20.88
N ARG A 1009 -4.84 2.82 21.94
CA ARG A 1009 -5.72 2.57 23.09
C ARG A 1009 -5.40 3.47 24.28
N GLY A 1010 -4.23 4.12 24.28
CA GLY A 1010 -3.87 5.16 25.24
C GLY A 1010 -4.46 6.53 24.87
N VAL A 1011 -4.28 7.51 25.76
CA VAL A 1011 -4.76 8.88 25.57
C VAL A 1011 -3.57 9.83 25.38
N HIS A 1012 -3.32 10.26 24.15
CA HIS A 1012 -2.17 11.13 23.82
C HIS A 1012 -0.83 10.61 24.36
N GLY A 1013 -0.63 9.28 24.31
CA GLY A 1013 0.57 8.60 24.81
C GLY A 1013 0.59 8.31 26.31
N LYS A 1014 -0.45 8.70 27.07
CA LYS A 1014 -0.61 8.25 28.46
C LYS A 1014 -1.32 6.88 28.51
N PRO A 1015 -0.85 5.95 29.35
CA PRO A 1015 -1.52 4.68 29.64
C PRO A 1015 -2.98 4.81 30.06
N PHE A 1016 -3.28 5.80 30.91
CA PHE A 1016 -4.60 6.03 31.49
C PHE A 1016 -4.87 7.53 31.61
N ASN A 1017 -6.13 7.91 31.43
CA ASN A 1017 -6.58 9.28 31.66
C ASN A 1017 -7.09 9.40 33.10
N ILE A 1018 -6.20 9.76 34.03
CA ILE A 1018 -6.53 9.92 35.46
C ILE A 1018 -7.69 10.90 35.63
N ASP A 1019 -7.67 12.00 34.89
CA ASP A 1019 -8.62 13.11 35.07
C ASP A 1019 -10.05 12.64 34.75
N VAL A 1020 -10.24 11.90 33.66
CA VAL A 1020 -11.57 11.35 33.30
C VAL A 1020 -12.05 10.30 34.31
N VAL A 1021 -11.16 9.42 34.77
CA VAL A 1021 -11.52 8.39 35.77
C VAL A 1021 -11.91 9.05 37.11
N VAL A 1022 -11.21 10.11 37.48
CA VAL A 1022 -11.51 10.89 38.69
C VAL A 1022 -12.82 11.68 38.51
N ASP A 1023 -13.04 12.30 37.36
CA ASP A 1023 -14.26 13.05 37.05
C ASP A 1023 -15.50 12.14 36.97
N GLU A 1024 -15.35 10.92 36.46
CA GLU A 1024 -16.40 9.89 36.46
C GLU A 1024 -16.73 9.44 37.89
N ALA A 1025 -15.71 9.27 38.75
CA ALA A 1025 -15.89 8.82 40.13
C ALA A 1025 -16.42 9.90 41.08
N LEU A 1026 -16.01 11.16 40.91
CA LEU A 1026 -16.32 12.27 41.81
C LEU A 1026 -17.48 13.16 41.33
N GLY A 1027 -17.89 13.05 40.07
CA GLY A 1027 -18.77 14.01 39.44
C GLY A 1027 -18.07 15.35 39.18
N THR A 1028 -18.44 16.03 38.10
CA THR A 1028 -17.75 17.23 37.57
C THR A 1028 -17.95 18.51 38.40
N ASP A 1029 -17.89 18.45 39.72
CA ASP A 1029 -18.18 19.55 40.65
C ASP A 1029 -16.87 20.16 41.23
N GLY A 1030 -16.08 20.83 40.39
CA GLY A 1030 -14.86 21.58 40.77
C GLY A 1030 -14.59 22.75 39.79
N PRO A 1031 -13.50 23.54 39.88
CA PRO A 1031 -13.05 24.49 38.85
C PRO A 1031 -12.00 23.89 37.87
N THR A 1032 -11.90 24.36 36.62
CA THR A 1032 -10.91 23.87 35.64
C THR A 1032 -9.51 24.23 36.11
N LYS A 1033 -8.67 23.24 36.48
CA LYS A 1033 -7.26 23.50 36.77
C LYS A 1033 -6.46 23.53 35.47
N THR A 1034 -5.88 24.66 35.11
CA THR A 1034 -4.93 24.74 33.98
C THR A 1034 -3.62 24.02 34.32
N LYS A 1035 -2.84 23.58 33.31
CA LYS A 1035 -1.47 23.06 33.53
C LYS A 1035 -0.65 24.02 34.40
N ASP A 1036 -0.76 25.32 34.16
CA ASP A 1036 -0.07 26.36 34.94
C ASP A 1036 -0.56 26.46 36.40
N GLN A 1037 -1.83 26.14 36.67
CA GLN A 1037 -2.37 26.08 38.04
C GLN A 1037 -1.97 24.80 38.77
N VAL A 1038 -1.80 23.68 38.07
CA VAL A 1038 -1.29 22.42 38.67
C VAL A 1038 0.17 22.58 39.10
N TYR A 1039 0.99 23.30 38.31
CA TYR A 1039 2.36 23.64 38.69
C TYR A 1039 2.40 24.62 39.89
N ARG A 1040 1.57 25.67 39.90
CA ARG A 1040 1.46 26.60 41.04
C ARG A 1040 0.98 25.94 42.34
N ASP A 1041 -0.05 25.09 42.28
CA ASP A 1041 -0.55 24.35 43.45
C ASP A 1041 0.47 23.33 43.99
N SER A 1042 1.43 22.90 43.17
CA SER A 1042 2.51 21.99 43.58
C SER A 1042 3.71 22.69 44.22
N GLU A 1043 3.90 23.99 43.97
CA GLU A 1043 4.94 24.82 44.61
C GLU A 1043 4.50 25.35 45.98
N ASP A 1044 3.20 25.49 46.24
CA ASP A 1044 2.67 26.00 47.52
C ASP A 1044 2.71 25.01 48.70
N LYS A 1045 3.33 23.84 48.53
CA LYS A 1045 3.60 22.87 49.61
C LYS A 1045 5.03 22.33 49.55
N ASN A 1046 6.03 23.19 49.78
CA ASN A 1046 7.11 22.94 50.74
C ASN A 1046 8.24 23.99 50.66
N PHE A 1047 8.66 24.43 51.85
CA PHE A 1047 9.95 25.02 52.18
C PHE A 1047 10.28 26.45 51.71
N ASP A 1048 9.99 27.37 52.63
CA ASP A 1048 10.65 28.65 52.87
C ASP A 1048 12.18 28.50 52.93
N LEU A 1049 12.88 28.89 51.86
CA LEU A 1049 14.30 29.29 51.87
C LEU A 1049 14.49 30.30 50.71
N GLY A 1050 14.57 31.58 51.05
CA GLY A 1050 14.78 32.65 50.07
C GLY A 1050 16.16 32.59 49.40
N PHE A 1051 16.22 33.02 48.13
CA PHE A 1051 17.25 33.89 47.53
C PHE A 1051 16.95 34.10 46.02
N GLY A 1052 16.88 35.38 45.61
CA GLY A 1052 17.49 35.96 44.39
C GLY A 1052 17.09 35.46 42.99
N GLU A 1053 16.58 36.40 42.18
CA GLU A 1053 16.48 36.37 40.71
C GLU A 1053 17.79 35.95 40.01
N GLY A 1054 17.69 35.25 38.88
CA GLY A 1054 18.81 35.00 37.97
C GLY A 1054 18.44 34.13 36.77
N ASP A 1055 18.72 34.66 35.58
CA ASP A 1055 18.48 34.12 34.23
C ASP A 1055 18.98 32.69 33.94
N SER A 1056 18.45 32.17 32.82
CA SER A 1056 19.07 31.31 31.80
C SER A 1056 18.69 29.82 31.76
N GLU A 1057 17.94 29.44 30.72
CA GLU A 1057 17.99 28.09 30.16
C GLU A 1057 18.31 28.16 28.67
N ALA A 1058 19.61 28.06 28.40
CA ALA A 1058 20.15 27.61 27.13
C ALA A 1058 20.65 26.16 27.32
N ALA A 1059 20.21 25.30 26.40
CA ALA A 1059 20.88 24.10 25.91
C ALA A 1059 21.50 23.11 26.94
N ALA A 1060 20.93 21.91 27.00
CA ALA A 1060 21.70 20.71 27.30
C ALA A 1060 21.25 19.56 26.39
N GLY A 1061 22.16 19.14 25.51
CA GLY A 1061 22.15 17.81 24.92
C GLY A 1061 23.05 16.88 25.74
N GLY A 1062 22.75 15.58 25.65
CA GLY A 1062 23.68 14.47 25.81
C GLY A 1062 24.08 14.09 27.23
N ASP A 1063 23.48 13.03 27.75
CA ASP A 1063 24.13 11.74 28.10
C ASP A 1063 23.38 11.05 29.26
N LEU A 1064 22.51 10.10 28.91
CA LEU A 1064 22.52 8.69 29.34
C LEU A 1064 21.46 7.89 28.58
#